data_AF-A0A2X2BFJ2-F1
#
_entry.id   AF-A0A2X2BFJ2-F1
#
_cell.length_a   1.000
_cell.length_b   1.000
_cell.length_c   1.000
_cell.angle_alpha   90.00
_cell.angle_beta   90.00
_cell.angle_gamma   90.00
#
_symmetry.space_group_name_H-M   'P 1'
#
loop_
_entity.id
_entity.type
_entity.pdbx_description
1 polymer ?
#
loop_
_entity_poly.entity_id
_entity_poly.type
_entity_poly.pdbx_seq_one_letter_code
_entity_poly.pdbx_strand_id
1 'polypeptide(L)'
;MAKFTRRQWLKGGLVIGGIAAFAASYRDVAKRAVDGLVDGTSGKVTLDRINGNSLLPEGKITAKANWQPNTNQAVCMTQCFGCWTQCGVRARVDRNNNQVLRIAGNPYHPLSQDIHFGYNMPIKEAFEKMGGESGLANRSTACARGATMMESLDSPTRILEPMKRVGKRGEGKWQRISFEQLIKEVVEGGDLFGEGHVDGLRAIRDLATPIDPKQPALGPKANQLLVTNAGDDGRDSFIRRFAQNAFGSKNFGAHGSYCGLAYRAGSGALMNDLDKNAHVKPDWDHVEFALFLGTSPAQSGNPFKRQGRQLANARIRGSFNYVVVAPALPLTTTLANDHGHWVPVQPGTDAALVMGMIRWIIENKRYNAEYLSVPSEVSMNNVGERSWTNATHLVISDENHPLSGQMLTAAHLEDIADDGEAQNMVIALNGQLTAATQVDRAQLFVTQKVTLKTGIEVTVKSSFQLLTEAASRMSLAEYSERCKVPESTIVALAREFTDYGRKAAVISHGGMMGGNGFYTAWSVIMLNALIGNLNLKGGVSVGGGKFNGAIDGPRYNMDSFKGKIKPKGMVLSRSKAAYEQSDEYRERIAKGESPYPAKAPWYPFAAGQLTEQLGSALAGYPYSLKSMDNQYDEPAIRYCRYSPSYGSAS
;
A
#
# COMPACT_ATOMS: atom_id res chain seq x y z
N MET A 1 22.20 82.81 43.00
CA MET A 1 22.33 81.40 42.56
C MET A 1 23.79 80.98 42.69
N ALA A 2 24.10 80.00 43.53
CA ALA A 2 25.48 79.55 43.75
C ALA A 2 26.03 78.83 42.50
N LYS A 3 27.19 79.28 42.00
CA LYS A 3 27.88 78.66 40.86
C LYS A 3 28.44 77.30 41.29
N PHE A 4 27.79 76.21 40.90
CA PHE A 4 28.30 74.85 41.10
C PHE A 4 29.68 74.69 40.44
N THR A 5 30.66 74.19 41.19
CA THR A 5 32.01 73.94 40.68
C THR A 5 32.01 72.74 39.71
N ARG A 6 32.96 72.71 38.76
CA ARG A 6 33.11 71.62 37.78
C ARG A 6 33.19 70.23 38.43
N ARG A 7 33.79 70.15 39.62
CA ARG A 7 33.87 68.92 40.44
C ARG A 7 32.52 68.51 41.02
N GLN A 8 31.67 69.45 41.43
CA GLN A 8 30.32 69.14 41.89
C GLN A 8 29.41 68.70 40.74
N TRP A 9 29.59 69.26 39.53
CA TRP A 9 28.91 68.78 38.33
C TRP A 9 29.30 67.35 37.95
N LEU A 10 30.59 67.01 38.01
CA LEU A 10 31.06 65.65 37.76
C LEU A 10 30.56 64.65 38.82
N LYS A 11 30.59 65.03 40.10
CA LYS A 11 30.03 64.20 41.19
C LYS A 11 28.52 64.02 41.04
N GLY A 12 27.79 65.09 40.70
CA GLY A 12 26.36 65.04 40.44
C GLY A 12 26.01 64.15 39.25
N GLY A 13 26.74 64.28 38.13
CA GLY A 13 26.57 63.43 36.96
C GLY A 13 26.88 61.95 37.23
N LEU A 14 27.89 61.65 38.04
CA LEU A 14 28.25 60.28 38.41
C LEU A 14 27.24 59.65 39.36
N VAL A 15 26.67 60.43 40.30
CA VAL A 15 25.56 59.99 41.16
C VAL A 15 24.29 59.77 40.35
N ILE A 16 23.92 60.70 39.47
CA ILE A 16 22.71 60.57 38.63
C ILE A 16 22.86 59.40 37.65
N GLY A 17 24.03 59.27 36.99
CA GLY A 17 24.33 58.14 36.11
C GLY A 17 24.35 56.81 36.85
N GLY A 18 24.89 56.77 38.07
CA GLY A 18 24.87 55.59 38.93
C GLY A 18 23.46 55.18 39.36
N ILE A 19 22.61 56.15 39.76
CA ILE A 19 21.21 55.91 40.11
C ILE A 19 20.42 55.43 38.89
N ALA A 20 20.62 56.04 37.72
CA ALA A 20 19.96 55.64 36.49
C ALA A 20 20.38 54.23 36.04
N ALA A 21 21.67 53.89 36.13
CA ALA A 21 22.16 52.55 35.84
C ALA A 21 21.64 51.51 36.84
N PHE A 22 21.58 51.86 38.14
CA PHE A 22 21.01 51.01 39.18
C PHE A 22 19.50 50.78 38.95
N ALA A 23 18.73 51.82 38.68
CA ALA A 23 17.31 51.73 38.37
C ALA A 23 17.04 50.91 37.08
N ALA A 24 17.86 51.10 36.04
CA ALA A 24 17.79 50.31 34.82
C ALA A 24 18.13 48.83 35.08
N SER A 25 19.12 48.54 35.94
CA SER A 25 19.50 47.16 36.29
C SER A 25 18.42 46.41 37.07
N TYR A 26 17.59 47.13 37.84
CA TYR A 26 16.49 46.55 38.61
C TYR A 26 15.14 46.59 37.89
N ARG A 27 15.05 47.20 36.70
CA ARG A 27 13.79 47.28 35.92
C ARG A 27 13.20 45.90 35.64
N ASP A 28 14.02 44.96 35.18
CA ASP A 28 13.56 43.61 34.84
C ASP A 28 13.23 42.79 36.09
N VAL A 29 13.92 43.03 37.20
CA VAL A 29 13.63 42.39 38.50
C VAL A 29 12.30 42.91 39.05
N ALA A 30 12.09 44.22 39.04
CA ALA A 30 10.83 44.85 39.47
C ALA A 30 9.67 44.42 38.57
N LYS A 31 9.87 44.38 37.25
CA LYS A 31 8.88 43.86 36.31
C LYS A 31 8.53 42.41 36.61
N ARG A 32 9.51 41.52 36.80
CA ARG A 32 9.26 40.11 37.17
C ARG A 32 8.60 39.97 38.53
N ALA A 33 8.90 40.84 39.49
CA ALA A 33 8.28 40.83 40.81
C ALA A 33 6.81 41.26 40.72
N VAL A 34 6.49 42.30 39.93
CA VAL A 34 5.11 42.74 39.67
C VAL A 34 4.34 41.70 38.86
N ASP A 35 4.92 41.20 37.77
CA ASP A 35 4.34 40.11 36.97
C ASP A 35 4.12 38.87 37.85
N GLY A 36 5.05 38.53 38.74
CA GLY A 36 4.91 37.43 39.70
C GLY A 36 3.88 37.65 40.81
N LEU A 37 3.61 38.90 41.18
CA LEU A 37 2.57 39.29 42.14
C LEU A 37 1.16 39.30 41.50
N VAL A 38 1.07 39.66 40.22
CA VAL A 38 -0.20 39.75 39.48
C VAL A 38 -0.58 38.41 38.85
N ASP A 39 0.36 37.74 38.21
CA ASP A 39 0.11 36.50 37.45
C ASP A 39 0.54 35.23 38.22
N GLY A 40 1.27 35.38 39.33
CA GLY A 40 1.88 34.28 40.08
C GLY A 40 3.31 33.98 39.62
N THR A 41 4.11 33.37 40.50
CA THR A 41 5.55 33.10 40.27
C THR A 41 5.84 32.09 39.16
N SER A 42 4.80 31.46 38.60
CA SER A 42 4.84 30.45 37.53
C SER A 42 4.51 30.98 36.12
N GLY A 43 4.25 32.29 35.95
CA GLY A 43 3.74 32.87 34.70
C GLY A 43 2.20 32.93 34.66
N LYS A 44 1.60 33.20 33.49
CA LYS A 44 0.15 33.43 33.31
C LYS A 44 -0.73 32.43 34.08
N VAL A 45 -1.73 32.94 34.81
CA VAL A 45 -2.74 32.14 35.52
C VAL A 45 -3.38 31.11 34.59
N THR A 46 -3.39 29.84 35.00
CA THR A 46 -3.98 28.75 34.23
C THR A 46 -5.49 28.66 34.42
N LEU A 47 -6.20 28.13 33.42
CA LEU A 47 -7.65 27.93 33.47
C LEU A 47 -8.09 27.01 34.62
N ASP A 48 -7.26 26.02 34.96
CA ASP A 48 -7.49 25.08 36.06
C ASP A 48 -6.20 24.87 36.86
N ARG A 49 -6.32 24.69 38.18
CA ARG A 49 -5.17 24.52 39.08
C ARG A 49 -4.44 23.19 38.88
N ILE A 50 -5.14 22.15 38.46
CA ILE A 50 -4.60 20.79 38.31
C ILE A 50 -4.31 20.50 36.84
N ASN A 51 -5.24 20.86 35.96
CA ASN A 51 -5.20 20.54 34.53
C ASN A 51 -4.61 21.66 33.66
N GLY A 52 -4.14 22.74 34.29
CA GLY A 52 -3.52 23.87 33.62
C GLY A 52 -4.47 24.48 32.57
N ASN A 53 -3.96 24.63 31.34
CA ASN A 53 -4.71 25.15 30.18
C ASN A 53 -5.16 24.04 29.22
N SER A 54 -5.41 22.83 29.73
CA SER A 54 -5.89 21.72 28.89
C SER A 54 -7.26 22.04 28.25
N LEU A 55 -7.52 21.45 27.09
CA LEU A 55 -8.82 21.55 26.43
C LEU A 55 -9.92 20.96 27.33
N LEU A 56 -11.01 21.70 27.54
CA LEU A 56 -12.20 21.20 28.24
C LEU A 56 -12.64 19.85 27.66
N PRO A 57 -13.00 18.84 28.45
CA PRO A 57 -13.34 17.52 27.93
C PRO A 57 -14.62 17.53 27.05
N GLU A 58 -14.81 16.45 26.28
CA GLU A 58 -16.00 16.20 25.44
C GLU A 58 -17.29 16.10 26.26
N GLY A 59 -17.16 15.86 27.55
CA GLY A 59 -18.22 15.68 28.52
C GLY A 59 -17.65 15.16 29.83
N LYS A 60 -18.53 14.87 30.79
CA LYS A 60 -18.17 14.34 32.10
C LYS A 60 -19.05 13.16 32.47
N ILE A 61 -18.50 12.21 33.21
CA ILE A 61 -19.26 11.16 33.86
C ILE A 61 -19.62 11.65 35.26
N THR A 62 -20.89 11.55 35.61
CA THR A 62 -21.37 11.91 36.95
C THR A 62 -21.35 10.73 37.92
N ALA A 63 -21.45 10.98 39.22
CA ALA A 63 -21.46 9.93 40.26
C ALA A 63 -22.54 8.85 40.07
N LYS A 64 -23.60 9.12 39.27
CA LYS A 64 -24.61 8.14 38.86
C LYS A 64 -24.25 7.38 37.56
N ALA A 65 -22.96 7.36 37.17
CA ALA A 65 -22.41 6.78 35.94
C ALA A 65 -23.02 7.31 34.62
N ASN A 66 -23.73 8.43 34.64
CA ASN A 66 -24.34 9.00 33.44
C ASN A 66 -23.39 9.96 32.74
N TRP A 67 -23.15 9.74 31.44
CA TRP A 67 -22.46 10.68 30.56
C TRP A 67 -23.27 11.96 30.34
N GLN A 68 -22.62 13.10 30.56
CA GLN A 68 -23.12 14.44 30.26
C GLN A 68 -22.22 15.10 29.22
N PRO A 69 -22.70 15.34 27.99
CA PRO A 69 -21.88 15.96 26.94
C PRO A 69 -21.59 17.43 27.24
N ASN A 70 -20.43 17.91 26.77
CA ASN A 70 -20.13 19.33 26.73
C ASN A 70 -20.86 19.96 25.53
N THR A 71 -21.92 20.73 25.79
CA THR A 71 -22.79 21.31 24.76
C THR A 71 -22.11 22.38 23.91
N ASN A 72 -20.97 22.93 24.34
CA ASN A 72 -20.17 23.87 23.54
C ASN A 72 -19.32 23.15 22.48
N GLN A 73 -19.24 21.83 22.52
CA GLN A 73 -18.52 21.02 21.55
C GLN A 73 -19.46 20.14 20.74
N ALA A 74 -19.10 19.88 19.49
CA ALA A 74 -19.63 18.78 18.69
C ALA A 74 -18.57 17.68 18.61
N VAL A 75 -19.01 16.43 18.59
CA VAL A 75 -18.13 15.28 18.42
C VAL A 75 -18.57 14.52 17.18
N CYS A 76 -17.69 14.45 16.19
CA CYS A 76 -17.96 13.83 14.89
C CYS A 76 -17.08 12.60 14.72
N MET A 77 -17.70 11.45 14.47
CA MET A 77 -17.01 10.25 14.06
C MET A 77 -16.80 10.32 12.54
N THR A 78 -15.54 10.23 12.10
CA THR A 78 -15.16 10.32 10.68
C THR A 78 -13.96 9.41 10.41
N GLN A 79 -13.31 9.56 9.26
CA GLN A 79 -12.14 8.80 8.84
C GLN A 79 -10.96 9.72 8.55
N CYS A 80 -9.75 9.23 8.82
CA CYS A 80 -8.51 9.95 8.55
C CYS A 80 -7.90 9.52 7.21
N PHE A 81 -7.62 10.51 6.36
CA PHE A 81 -7.01 10.31 5.05
C PHE A 81 -5.50 10.60 5.02
N GLY A 82 -4.89 11.01 6.14
CA GLY A 82 -3.49 11.44 6.17
C GLY A 82 -2.44 10.39 5.75
N CYS A 83 -2.80 9.11 5.80
CA CYS A 83 -1.97 8.02 5.26
C CYS A 83 -2.74 7.02 4.41
N TRP A 84 -3.97 7.36 4.03
CA TRP A 84 -4.86 6.53 3.21
C TRP A 84 -5.26 5.15 3.76
N THR A 85 -4.91 4.82 5.02
CA THR A 85 -5.45 3.64 5.71
C THR A 85 -6.91 3.82 6.17
N GLN A 86 -7.46 5.03 6.09
CA GLN A 86 -8.85 5.32 6.47
C GLN A 86 -9.19 4.91 7.92
N CYS A 87 -8.25 5.08 8.84
CA CYS A 87 -8.51 4.82 10.25
C CYS A 87 -9.63 5.74 10.75
N GLY A 88 -10.65 5.17 11.40
CA GLY A 88 -11.69 5.97 12.03
C GLY A 88 -11.13 6.91 13.11
N VAL A 89 -11.50 8.17 13.04
CA VAL A 89 -11.12 9.21 14.00
C VAL A 89 -12.35 9.91 14.56
N ARG A 90 -12.17 10.51 15.72
CA ARG A 90 -13.16 11.31 16.42
C ARG A 90 -12.66 12.74 16.46
N ALA A 91 -13.35 13.63 15.76
CA ALA A 91 -13.05 15.06 15.73
C ALA A 91 -13.91 15.79 16.76
N ARG A 92 -13.26 16.61 17.58
CA ARG A 92 -13.92 17.53 18.52
C ARG A 92 -13.93 18.91 17.89
N VAL A 93 -15.10 19.52 17.79
CA VAL A 93 -15.30 20.82 17.14
C VAL A 93 -15.89 21.78 18.16
N ASP A 94 -15.31 22.95 18.32
CA ASP A 94 -15.91 24.06 19.06
C ASP A 94 -17.08 24.62 18.26
N ARG A 95 -18.29 24.60 18.83
CA ARG A 95 -19.48 25.10 18.16
C ARG A 95 -19.51 26.62 18.06
N ASN A 96 -18.85 27.32 18.98
CA ASN A 96 -18.90 28.77 19.04
C ASN A 96 -17.99 29.40 17.97
N ASN A 97 -16.80 28.81 17.78
CA ASN A 97 -15.81 29.33 16.84
C ASN A 97 -15.71 28.52 15.55
N ASN A 98 -16.45 27.40 15.43
CA ASN A 98 -16.39 26.47 14.31
C ASN A 98 -14.96 25.96 14.01
N GLN A 99 -14.19 25.68 15.08
CA GLN A 99 -12.79 25.24 15.01
C GLN A 99 -12.64 23.80 15.48
N VAL A 100 -11.82 23.02 14.78
CA VAL A 100 -11.43 21.68 15.25
C VAL A 100 -10.49 21.86 16.44
N LEU A 101 -10.87 21.30 17.59
CA LEU A 101 -10.09 21.40 18.83
C LEU A 101 -9.07 20.27 18.96
N ARG A 102 -9.47 19.05 18.59
CA ARG A 102 -8.62 17.85 18.73
C ARG A 102 -9.15 16.69 17.90
N ILE A 103 -8.22 15.89 17.39
CA ILE A 103 -8.49 14.59 16.78
C ILE A 103 -8.08 13.45 17.73
N ALA A 104 -8.97 12.49 17.93
CA ALA A 104 -8.75 11.26 18.70
C ALA A 104 -9.19 10.02 17.88
N GLY A 105 -9.09 8.83 18.44
CA GLY A 105 -9.55 7.62 17.77
C GLY A 105 -11.05 7.43 17.86
N ASN A 106 -11.65 6.89 16.80
CA ASN A 106 -13.03 6.41 16.83
C ASN A 106 -13.10 5.01 17.45
N PRO A 107 -13.83 4.80 18.57
CA PRO A 107 -13.88 3.49 19.23
C PRO A 107 -14.71 2.44 18.49
N TYR A 108 -15.53 2.85 17.53
CA TYR A 108 -16.35 1.96 16.71
C TYR A 108 -15.58 1.34 15.55
N HIS A 109 -14.43 1.92 15.17
CA HIS A 109 -13.79 1.58 13.91
C HIS A 109 -12.71 0.49 14.08
N PRO A 110 -12.74 -0.61 13.32
CA PRO A 110 -11.83 -1.76 13.48
C PRO A 110 -10.36 -1.45 13.17
N LEU A 111 -10.09 -0.44 12.33
CA LEU A 111 -8.72 0.06 12.11
C LEU A 111 -8.21 0.99 13.22
N SER A 112 -9.10 1.40 14.12
CA SER A 112 -8.79 2.35 15.17
C SER A 112 -8.81 1.71 16.56
N GLN A 113 -9.58 0.63 16.73
CA GLN A 113 -9.69 -0.15 17.96
C GLN A 113 -9.62 -1.66 17.66
N ASP A 114 -8.85 -2.43 18.45
CA ASP A 114 -8.67 -3.87 18.18
C ASP A 114 -9.95 -4.61 18.54
N ILE A 115 -10.42 -4.38 19.76
CA ILE A 115 -11.76 -4.74 20.22
C ILE A 115 -12.63 -3.50 20.06
N HIS A 116 -13.07 -3.23 18.83
CA HIS A 116 -13.93 -2.09 18.55
C HIS A 116 -15.34 -2.30 19.11
N PHE A 117 -16.04 -1.20 19.40
CA PHE A 117 -17.44 -1.27 19.77
C PHE A 117 -18.29 -1.66 18.56
N GLY A 118 -19.39 -2.39 18.83
CA GLY A 118 -20.37 -2.69 17.79
C GLY A 118 -20.97 -1.40 17.23
N TYR A 119 -21.17 -1.33 15.91
CA TYR A 119 -21.65 -0.11 15.25
C TYR A 119 -23.02 0.39 15.76
N ASN A 120 -23.82 -0.49 16.35
CA ASN A 120 -25.13 -0.16 16.91
C ASN A 120 -25.09 0.25 18.39
N MET A 121 -23.93 0.22 19.05
CA MET A 121 -23.81 0.64 20.46
C MET A 121 -24.14 2.13 20.59
N PRO A 122 -25.07 2.53 21.49
CA PRO A 122 -25.40 3.93 21.70
C PRO A 122 -24.17 4.78 22.03
N ILE A 123 -24.09 5.98 21.44
CA ILE A 123 -22.97 6.91 21.63
C ILE A 123 -22.72 7.23 23.12
N LYS A 124 -23.81 7.39 23.89
CA LYS A 124 -23.74 7.63 25.34
C LYS A 124 -23.01 6.50 26.05
N GLU A 125 -23.37 5.25 25.79
CA GLU A 125 -22.75 4.06 26.39
C GLU A 125 -21.26 3.96 26.01
N ALA A 126 -20.92 4.23 24.75
CA ALA A 126 -19.53 4.23 24.30
C ALA A 126 -18.68 5.28 25.04
N PHE A 127 -19.20 6.49 25.26
CA PHE A 127 -18.50 7.52 26.02
C PHE A 127 -18.36 7.18 27.51
N GLU A 128 -19.37 6.55 28.12
CA GLU A 128 -19.29 6.06 29.50
C GLU A 128 -18.18 5.02 29.66
N LYS A 129 -18.10 4.05 28.73
CA LYS A 129 -17.03 3.03 28.73
C LYS A 129 -15.62 3.61 28.53
N MET A 130 -15.50 4.76 27.85
CA MET A 130 -14.21 5.43 27.61
C MET A 130 -13.76 6.35 28.76
N GLY A 131 -14.71 6.98 29.46
CA GLY A 131 -14.43 8.04 30.44
C GLY A 131 -14.19 7.55 31.88
N GLY A 132 -14.25 6.24 32.15
CA GLY A 132 -13.97 5.65 33.46
C GLY A 132 -12.48 5.36 33.72
N GLU A 133 -12.21 4.75 34.88
CA GLU A 133 -10.89 4.30 35.34
C GLU A 133 -10.44 2.97 34.69
N SER A 134 -10.83 2.72 33.44
CA SER A 134 -10.49 1.52 32.67
C SER A 134 -9.08 1.57 32.05
N GLY A 135 -8.26 2.56 32.41
CA GLY A 135 -6.94 2.77 31.85
C GLY A 135 -6.98 3.03 30.33
N LEU A 136 -6.19 2.27 29.57
CA LEU A 136 -6.17 2.33 28.09
C LEU A 136 -7.23 1.44 27.43
N ALA A 137 -7.88 0.55 28.20
CA ALA A 137 -8.95 -0.27 27.65
C ALA A 137 -10.09 0.63 27.14
N ASN A 138 -10.75 0.21 26.05
CA ASN A 138 -11.83 0.95 25.38
C ASN A 138 -11.45 2.32 24.77
N ARG A 139 -10.26 2.86 25.02
CA ARG A 139 -9.82 4.16 24.50
C ARG A 139 -9.17 3.98 23.12
N SER A 140 -9.81 4.51 22.10
CA SER A 140 -9.24 4.59 20.76
C SER A 140 -8.35 5.83 20.60
N THR A 141 -7.15 5.65 20.05
CA THR A 141 -6.15 6.72 19.86
C THR A 141 -6.12 7.24 18.41
N ALA A 142 -5.42 8.33 18.11
CA ALA A 142 -5.02 8.64 16.73
C ALA A 142 -3.52 8.35 16.59
N CYS A 143 -3.04 8.01 15.39
CA CYS A 143 -1.60 8.03 15.14
C CYS A 143 -1.11 9.49 15.05
N ALA A 144 0.19 9.74 15.18
CA ALA A 144 0.76 11.10 15.16
C ALA A 144 0.27 11.90 13.93
N ARG A 145 0.40 11.34 12.72
CA ARG A 145 -0.13 11.95 11.48
C ARG A 145 -1.62 12.28 11.57
N GLY A 146 -2.43 11.34 12.06
CA GLY A 146 -3.87 11.55 12.17
C GLY A 146 -4.26 12.61 13.20
N ALA A 147 -3.49 12.72 14.29
CA ALA A 147 -3.69 13.74 15.32
C ALA A 147 -3.40 15.15 14.82
N THR A 148 -2.40 15.30 13.93
CA THR A 148 -1.97 16.59 13.37
C THR A 148 -2.67 16.98 12.07
N MET A 149 -3.50 16.09 11.48
CA MET A 149 -4.25 16.42 10.24
C MET A 149 -5.13 17.67 10.34
N MET A 150 -5.52 18.08 11.56
CA MET A 150 -6.27 19.32 11.76
C MET A 150 -5.48 20.57 11.33
N GLU A 151 -4.15 20.55 11.42
CA GLU A 151 -3.28 21.66 11.00
C GLU A 151 -3.38 21.93 9.49
N SER A 152 -3.76 20.92 8.69
CA SER A 152 -3.97 21.09 7.25
C SER A 152 -5.13 22.02 6.91
N LEU A 153 -6.06 22.25 7.85
CA LEU A 153 -7.20 23.16 7.64
C LEU A 153 -6.73 24.62 7.58
N ASP A 154 -5.75 24.98 8.39
CA ASP A 154 -5.23 26.34 8.54
C ASP A 154 -3.86 26.53 7.88
N SER A 155 -3.39 25.54 7.13
CA SER A 155 -2.10 25.62 6.43
C SER A 155 -2.06 26.83 5.49
N PRO A 156 -0.99 27.66 5.54
CA PRO A 156 -0.84 28.79 4.63
C PRO A 156 -0.68 28.36 3.16
N THR A 157 -0.37 27.08 2.91
CA THR A 157 -0.25 26.51 1.56
C THR A 157 -1.54 25.86 1.06
N ARG A 158 -2.63 25.91 1.83
CA ARG A 158 -3.91 25.31 1.44
C ARG A 158 -4.50 26.06 0.24
N ILE A 159 -4.80 25.32 -0.83
CA ILE A 159 -5.46 25.87 -2.02
C ILE A 159 -6.96 25.96 -1.74
N LEU A 160 -7.50 27.18 -1.74
CA LEU A 160 -8.91 27.47 -1.43
C LEU A 160 -9.73 27.88 -2.66
N GLU A 161 -9.06 28.29 -3.74
CA GLU A 161 -9.67 28.83 -4.94
C GLU A 161 -9.00 28.19 -6.17
N PRO A 162 -9.68 28.11 -7.32
CA PRO A 162 -9.04 27.73 -8.57
C PRO A 162 -7.88 28.66 -8.92
N MET A 163 -6.75 28.06 -9.30
CA MET A 163 -5.51 28.77 -9.62
C MET A 163 -5.09 28.48 -11.06
N LYS A 164 -4.62 29.51 -11.76
CA LYS A 164 -4.02 29.42 -13.10
C LYS A 164 -2.58 29.91 -13.08
N ARG A 165 -1.70 29.23 -13.80
CA ARG A 165 -0.29 29.64 -13.94
C ARG A 165 -0.18 30.89 -14.81
N VAL A 166 0.70 31.82 -14.43
CA VAL A 166 0.99 33.06 -15.20
C VAL A 166 2.45 33.26 -15.60
N GLY A 167 3.37 32.37 -15.16
CA GLY A 167 4.77 32.30 -15.61
C GLY A 167 5.06 30.96 -16.27
N LYS A 168 6.32 30.56 -16.53
CA LYS A 168 6.65 29.22 -17.07
C LYS A 168 6.28 28.08 -16.12
N ARG A 169 6.06 26.87 -16.65
CA ARG A 169 5.79 25.67 -15.83
C ARG A 169 6.94 25.47 -14.83
N GLY A 170 6.60 25.32 -13.55
CA GLY A 170 7.57 25.19 -12.47
C GLY A 170 8.03 26.51 -11.82
N GLU A 171 7.66 27.69 -12.32
CA GLU A 171 8.05 28.98 -11.72
C GLU A 171 7.29 29.34 -10.43
N GLY A 172 6.26 28.57 -10.05
CA GLY A 172 5.47 28.86 -8.85
C GLY A 172 4.61 30.14 -8.94
N LYS A 173 4.44 30.73 -10.12
CA LYS A 173 3.64 31.96 -10.33
C LYS A 173 2.21 31.62 -10.70
N TRP A 174 1.27 32.00 -9.85
CA TRP A 174 -0.16 31.68 -9.97
C TRP A 174 -1.05 32.91 -9.80
N GLN A 175 -2.18 32.92 -10.50
CA GLN A 175 -3.28 33.85 -10.30
C GLN A 175 -4.55 33.09 -9.91
N ARG A 176 -5.38 33.71 -9.07
CA ARG A 176 -6.72 33.21 -8.74
C ARG A 176 -7.65 33.44 -9.93
N ILE A 177 -8.48 32.46 -10.25
CA ILE A 177 -9.50 32.55 -11.30
C ILE A 177 -10.83 32.01 -10.77
N SER A 178 -11.94 32.37 -11.42
CA SER A 178 -13.25 31.81 -11.06
C SER A 178 -13.39 30.36 -11.52
N PHE A 179 -14.33 29.63 -10.93
CA PHE A 179 -14.67 28.27 -11.38
C PHE A 179 -15.18 28.25 -12.82
N GLU A 180 -15.97 29.26 -13.22
CA GLU A 180 -16.49 29.40 -14.59
C GLU A 180 -15.35 29.57 -15.59
N GLN A 181 -14.34 30.38 -15.26
CA GLN A 181 -13.15 30.52 -16.09
C GLN A 181 -12.37 29.21 -16.16
N LEU A 182 -12.12 28.55 -15.02
CA LEU A 182 -11.42 27.26 -15.00
C LEU A 182 -12.12 26.22 -15.90
N ILE A 183 -13.44 26.07 -15.75
CA ILE A 183 -14.23 25.12 -16.55
C ILE A 183 -14.15 25.48 -18.03
N LYS A 184 -14.36 26.76 -18.39
CA LYS A 184 -14.32 27.20 -19.78
C LYS A 184 -12.95 26.92 -20.40
N GLU A 185 -11.86 27.28 -19.72
CA GLU A 185 -10.51 27.10 -20.25
C GLU A 185 -10.12 25.62 -20.36
N VAL A 186 -10.47 24.78 -19.38
CA VAL A 186 -10.19 23.32 -19.44
C VAL A 186 -11.02 22.63 -20.53
N VAL A 187 -12.28 23.01 -20.71
CA VAL A 187 -13.16 22.38 -21.69
C VAL A 187 -12.85 22.83 -23.11
N GLU A 188 -12.68 24.14 -23.33
CA GLU A 188 -12.55 24.71 -24.68
C GLU A 188 -11.09 24.83 -25.14
N GLY A 189 -10.12 24.94 -24.23
CA GLY A 189 -8.72 25.17 -24.57
C GLY A 189 -8.47 26.57 -25.12
N GLY A 190 -7.47 26.71 -25.99
CA GLY A 190 -7.03 27.98 -26.57
C GLY A 190 -5.57 28.32 -26.24
N ASP A 191 -5.14 29.55 -26.53
CA ASP A 191 -3.83 30.05 -26.10
C ASP A 191 -3.91 30.58 -24.66
N LEU A 192 -3.96 29.65 -23.72
CA LEU A 192 -4.21 29.95 -22.30
C LEU A 192 -3.00 30.61 -21.61
N PHE A 193 -1.80 30.47 -22.16
CA PHE A 193 -0.54 30.80 -21.50
C PHE A 193 0.40 31.69 -22.34
N GLY A 194 -0.01 32.10 -23.55
CA GLY A 194 0.87 32.81 -24.49
C GLY A 194 1.97 31.91 -25.06
N GLU A 195 1.75 30.60 -25.02
CA GLU A 195 2.69 29.54 -25.45
C GLU A 195 2.16 28.82 -26.70
N GLY A 196 1.03 29.27 -27.25
CA GLY A 196 0.34 28.67 -28.39
C GLY A 196 -0.93 27.90 -27.98
N HIS A 197 -1.64 27.40 -28.99
CA HIS A 197 -2.92 26.72 -28.79
C HIS A 197 -2.77 25.41 -28.00
N VAL A 198 -3.64 25.22 -27.01
CA VAL A 198 -3.80 23.98 -26.25
C VAL A 198 -5.20 23.42 -26.52
N ASP A 199 -5.28 22.15 -26.91
CA ASP A 199 -6.54 21.46 -27.11
C ASP A 199 -7.31 21.34 -25.77
N GLY A 200 -8.55 21.82 -25.72
CA GLY A 200 -9.43 21.60 -24.58
C GLY A 200 -10.02 20.18 -24.55
N LEU A 201 -10.60 19.80 -23.41
CA LEU A 201 -11.25 18.49 -23.25
C LEU A 201 -12.33 18.22 -24.31
N ARG A 202 -13.01 19.25 -24.82
CA ARG A 202 -14.00 19.11 -25.90
C ARG A 202 -13.37 18.59 -27.20
N ALA A 203 -12.22 19.15 -27.59
CA ALA A 203 -11.50 18.75 -28.80
C ALA A 203 -10.89 17.34 -28.66
N ILE A 204 -10.44 16.99 -27.45
CA ILE A 204 -9.84 15.68 -27.16
C ILE A 204 -10.91 14.58 -27.11
N ARG A 205 -12.15 14.89 -26.68
CA ARG A 205 -13.27 13.93 -26.54
C ARG A 205 -13.90 13.53 -27.88
N ASP A 206 -13.08 13.10 -28.83
CA ASP A 206 -13.50 12.49 -30.09
C ASP A 206 -13.48 10.96 -29.95
N LEU A 207 -14.68 10.36 -30.01
CA LEU A 207 -14.93 8.93 -29.82
C LEU A 207 -14.91 8.13 -31.13
N ALA A 208 -14.90 8.83 -32.27
CA ALA A 208 -15.06 8.24 -33.60
C ALA A 208 -13.71 8.11 -34.29
N THR A 209 -12.89 9.17 -34.26
CA THR A 209 -11.63 9.21 -35.00
C THR A 209 -10.55 8.38 -34.30
N PRO A 210 -9.95 7.37 -34.96
CA PRO A 210 -8.81 6.65 -34.40
C PRO A 210 -7.62 7.59 -34.18
N ILE A 211 -6.80 7.31 -33.16
CA ILE A 211 -5.56 8.05 -32.91
C ILE A 211 -4.61 7.93 -34.12
N ASP A 212 -4.49 6.71 -34.64
CA ASP A 212 -3.72 6.38 -35.84
C ASP A 212 -4.61 5.53 -36.77
N PRO A 213 -4.97 6.01 -37.98
CA PRO A 213 -5.73 5.25 -38.95
C PRO A 213 -5.08 3.92 -39.36
N LYS A 214 -3.75 3.81 -39.26
CA LYS A 214 -3.01 2.57 -39.56
C LYS A 214 -3.05 1.56 -38.41
N GLN A 215 -3.33 2.04 -37.19
CA GLN A 215 -3.39 1.21 -35.97
C GLN A 215 -4.71 1.44 -35.22
N PRO A 216 -5.86 1.07 -35.82
CA PRO A 216 -7.17 1.31 -35.21
C PRO A 216 -7.35 0.62 -33.85
N ALA A 217 -6.56 -0.43 -33.54
CA ALA A 217 -6.61 -1.09 -32.23
C ALA A 217 -6.15 -0.19 -31.07
N LEU A 218 -5.43 0.91 -31.34
CA LEU A 218 -5.06 1.91 -30.32
C LEU A 218 -6.29 2.65 -29.75
N GLY A 219 -7.37 2.72 -30.54
CA GLY A 219 -8.61 3.35 -30.15
C GLY A 219 -8.72 4.82 -30.56
N PRO A 220 -9.77 5.51 -30.09
CA PRO A 220 -10.11 6.85 -30.55
C PRO A 220 -9.27 7.93 -29.87
N LYS A 221 -9.25 9.15 -30.43
CA LYS A 221 -8.54 10.31 -29.87
C LYS A 221 -8.88 10.60 -28.39
N ALA A 222 -10.07 10.22 -27.92
CA ALA A 222 -10.43 10.30 -26.51
C ALA A 222 -9.46 9.56 -25.56
N ASN A 223 -8.71 8.56 -26.04
CA ASN A 223 -7.66 7.91 -25.24
C ASN A 223 -6.45 8.83 -24.98
N GLN A 224 -6.32 9.97 -25.65
CA GLN A 224 -5.24 10.93 -25.41
C GLN A 224 -5.43 11.77 -24.13
N LEU A 225 -6.47 11.51 -23.34
CA LEU A 225 -6.63 11.97 -21.96
C LEU A 225 -6.16 10.88 -20.99
N LEU A 226 -5.20 11.20 -20.12
CA LEU A 226 -4.90 10.39 -18.93
C LEU A 226 -5.53 11.05 -17.70
N VAL A 227 -6.31 10.28 -16.93
CA VAL A 227 -6.77 10.71 -15.61
C VAL A 227 -6.08 9.87 -14.55
N THR A 228 -5.52 10.52 -13.54
CA THR A 228 -4.84 9.85 -12.42
C THR A 228 -5.55 10.15 -11.11
N ASN A 229 -5.66 9.13 -10.25
CA ASN A 229 -6.22 9.26 -8.92
C ASN A 229 -5.35 8.51 -7.91
N ALA A 230 -4.79 9.25 -6.96
CA ALA A 230 -4.13 8.68 -5.79
C ALA A 230 -4.99 8.68 -4.53
N GLY A 231 -6.19 9.29 -4.59
CA GLY A 231 -7.11 9.32 -3.47
C GLY A 231 -7.92 8.03 -3.32
N ASP A 232 -7.83 7.40 -2.15
CA ASP A 232 -8.81 6.41 -1.69
C ASP A 232 -9.75 7.09 -0.67
N ASP A 233 -10.55 8.04 -1.15
CA ASP A 233 -11.50 8.85 -0.35
C ASP A 233 -12.97 8.58 -0.74
N GLY A 234 -13.21 7.48 -1.44
CA GLY A 234 -14.53 7.13 -1.98
C GLY A 234 -14.91 7.87 -3.26
N ARG A 235 -14.07 8.79 -3.77
CA ARG A 235 -14.33 9.50 -5.04
C ARG A 235 -13.83 8.74 -6.26
N ASP A 236 -13.03 7.69 -6.10
CA ASP A 236 -12.47 6.87 -7.19
C ASP A 236 -13.55 6.46 -8.21
N SER A 237 -14.71 5.99 -7.75
CA SER A 237 -15.84 5.62 -8.62
C SER A 237 -16.36 6.80 -9.44
N PHE A 238 -16.42 7.99 -8.86
CA PHE A 238 -16.87 9.20 -9.55
C PHE A 238 -15.86 9.67 -10.60
N ILE A 239 -14.56 9.62 -10.27
CA ILE A 239 -13.48 10.04 -11.18
C ILE A 239 -13.38 9.04 -12.34
N ARG A 240 -13.48 7.73 -12.06
CA ARG A 240 -13.55 6.69 -13.11
C ARG A 240 -14.77 6.87 -14.00
N ARG A 241 -15.94 7.15 -13.40
CA ARG A 241 -17.16 7.46 -14.15
C ARG A 241 -16.94 8.63 -15.10
N PHE A 242 -16.27 9.70 -14.67
CA PHE A 242 -15.89 10.80 -15.55
C PHE A 242 -14.92 10.33 -16.67
N ALA A 243 -13.75 9.82 -16.30
CA ALA A 243 -12.66 9.52 -17.24
C ALA A 243 -13.03 8.43 -18.25
N GLN A 244 -13.63 7.34 -17.78
CA GLN A 244 -13.89 6.15 -18.58
C GLN A 244 -15.29 6.21 -19.18
N ASN A 245 -16.31 6.52 -18.39
CA ASN A 245 -17.68 6.34 -18.85
C ASN A 245 -18.31 7.59 -19.47
N ALA A 246 -17.92 8.80 -19.06
CA ALA A 246 -18.45 10.03 -19.63
C ALA A 246 -17.54 10.55 -20.76
N PHE A 247 -16.22 10.57 -20.52
CA PHE A 247 -15.23 11.03 -21.46
C PHE A 247 -14.86 9.97 -22.50
N GLY A 248 -14.72 8.70 -22.09
CA GLY A 248 -14.45 7.57 -22.99
C GLY A 248 -12.98 7.13 -23.06
N SER A 249 -12.11 7.64 -22.18
CA SER A 249 -10.69 7.27 -22.17
C SER A 249 -10.46 5.90 -21.53
N LYS A 250 -9.57 5.09 -22.12
CA LYS A 250 -9.01 3.89 -21.50
C LYS A 250 -7.97 4.21 -20.42
N ASN A 251 -7.40 5.40 -20.43
CA ASN A 251 -6.24 5.74 -19.62
C ASN A 251 -6.68 6.30 -18.26
N PHE A 252 -6.75 5.40 -17.28
CA PHE A 252 -6.92 5.73 -15.88
C PHE A 252 -5.78 5.14 -15.06
N GLY A 253 -5.01 6.00 -14.39
CA GLY A 253 -3.93 5.61 -13.49
C GLY A 253 -4.35 5.66 -12.03
N ALA A 254 -3.93 4.68 -11.23
CA ALA A 254 -4.18 4.65 -9.79
C ALA A 254 -2.88 4.43 -9.01
N HIS A 255 -2.79 5.01 -7.80
CA HIS A 255 -1.59 4.93 -6.96
C HIS A 255 -1.16 3.50 -6.59
N GLY A 256 -2.10 2.54 -6.57
CA GLY A 256 -1.82 1.15 -6.21
C GLY A 256 -0.71 0.52 -7.06
N SER A 257 -0.56 0.99 -8.30
CA SER A 257 0.46 0.58 -9.27
C SER A 257 1.90 0.69 -8.75
N TYR A 258 2.24 1.77 -8.05
CA TYR A 258 3.58 2.00 -7.51
C TYR A 258 3.66 1.85 -5.98
N CYS A 259 2.53 1.74 -5.28
CA CYS A 259 2.48 1.65 -3.82
C CYS A 259 2.44 0.19 -3.28
N GLY A 260 1.90 -0.76 -4.05
CA GLY A 260 1.84 -2.15 -3.59
C GLY A 260 1.64 -3.23 -4.66
N LEU A 261 1.54 -2.87 -5.94
CA LEU A 261 1.16 -3.83 -6.97
C LEU A 261 2.16 -4.98 -7.15
N ALA A 262 3.47 -4.73 -7.06
CA ALA A 262 4.47 -5.79 -7.20
C ALA A 262 4.30 -6.88 -6.13
N TYR A 263 4.14 -6.48 -4.86
CA TYR A 263 3.79 -7.40 -3.76
C TYR A 263 2.48 -8.14 -4.05
N ARG A 264 1.43 -7.39 -4.38
CA ARG A 264 0.08 -7.94 -4.57
C ARG A 264 -0.02 -8.88 -5.77
N ALA A 265 0.71 -8.60 -6.85
CA ALA A 265 0.75 -9.44 -8.03
C ALA A 265 1.51 -10.74 -7.75
N GLY A 266 2.68 -10.68 -7.10
CA GLY A 266 3.43 -11.88 -6.72
C GLY A 266 2.69 -12.76 -5.72
N SER A 267 2.07 -12.13 -4.72
CA SER A 267 1.19 -12.81 -3.77
C SER A 267 -0.04 -13.41 -4.46
N GLY A 268 -0.75 -12.64 -5.28
CA GLY A 268 -1.93 -13.11 -6.01
C GLY A 268 -1.61 -14.25 -6.96
N ALA A 269 -0.44 -14.23 -7.61
CA ALA A 269 0.04 -15.32 -8.46
C ALA A 269 0.25 -16.62 -7.67
N LEU A 270 0.85 -16.56 -6.46
CA LEU A 270 0.98 -17.77 -5.62
C LEU A 270 -0.40 -18.31 -5.20
N MET A 271 -1.31 -17.42 -4.83
CA MET A 271 -2.63 -17.77 -4.30
C MET A 271 -3.65 -18.14 -5.38
N ASN A 272 -3.22 -18.22 -6.65
CA ASN A 272 -4.09 -18.44 -7.81
C ASN A 272 -5.25 -17.41 -7.91
N ASP A 273 -4.98 -16.16 -7.54
CA ASP A 273 -5.94 -15.05 -7.58
C ASP A 273 -5.23 -13.72 -7.92
N LEU A 274 -4.63 -13.72 -9.11
CA LEU A 274 -3.89 -12.57 -9.65
C LEU A 274 -4.84 -11.40 -9.99
N ASP A 275 -6.07 -11.69 -10.42
CA ASP A 275 -7.02 -10.67 -10.82
C ASP A 275 -7.55 -9.87 -9.63
N LYS A 276 -7.82 -10.51 -8.49
CA LYS A 276 -8.22 -9.78 -7.27
C LYS A 276 -7.03 -9.32 -6.44
N ASN A 277 -5.81 -9.69 -6.84
CA ASN A 277 -4.57 -9.30 -6.18
C ASN A 277 -4.52 -9.77 -4.71
N ALA A 278 -4.83 -11.05 -4.51
CA ALA A 278 -4.94 -11.64 -3.18
C ALA A 278 -3.64 -11.53 -2.38
N HIS A 279 -3.78 -11.26 -1.09
CA HIS A 279 -2.66 -11.17 -0.17
C HIS A 279 -3.07 -11.53 1.25
N VAL A 280 -2.08 -11.76 2.10
CA VAL A 280 -2.26 -12.40 3.40
C VAL A 280 -1.92 -11.47 4.57
N LYS A 281 -2.54 -11.74 5.72
CA LYS A 281 -2.24 -11.11 7.01
C LYS A 281 -2.11 -12.17 8.09
N PRO A 282 -1.22 -12.00 9.08
CA PRO A 282 -1.10 -12.99 10.14
C PRO A 282 -2.33 -12.92 11.05
N ASP A 283 -2.72 -14.07 11.59
CA ASP A 283 -3.65 -14.14 12.71
C ASP A 283 -2.94 -13.65 13.98
N TRP A 284 -2.88 -12.33 14.14
CA TRP A 284 -2.16 -11.65 15.22
C TRP A 284 -2.52 -12.15 16.63
N ASP A 285 -3.71 -12.71 16.82
CA ASP A 285 -4.19 -13.15 18.12
C ASP A 285 -3.60 -14.51 18.51
N HIS A 286 -3.19 -15.33 17.54
CA HIS A 286 -2.75 -16.71 17.78
C HIS A 286 -1.40 -17.07 17.15
N VAL A 287 -0.82 -16.19 16.34
CA VAL A 287 0.51 -16.39 15.75
C VAL A 287 1.57 -16.48 16.86
N GLU A 288 2.47 -17.45 16.72
CA GLU A 288 3.58 -17.72 17.66
C GLU A 288 4.93 -17.31 17.06
N PHE A 289 5.06 -17.32 15.72
CA PHE A 289 6.22 -16.75 15.04
C PHE A 289 5.83 -15.92 13.82
N ALA A 290 6.38 -14.71 13.68
CA ALA A 290 6.13 -13.88 12.50
C ALA A 290 7.44 -13.38 11.86
N LEU A 291 7.62 -13.69 10.58
CA LEU A 291 8.73 -13.19 9.76
C LEU A 291 8.24 -12.07 8.85
N PHE A 292 8.74 -10.86 9.09
CA PHE A 292 8.39 -9.68 8.30
C PHE A 292 9.53 -9.35 7.32
N LEU A 293 9.31 -9.58 6.03
CA LEU A 293 10.29 -9.35 4.96
C LEU A 293 9.96 -8.07 4.20
N GLY A 294 10.88 -7.09 4.24
CA GLY A 294 10.67 -5.80 3.57
C GLY A 294 9.50 -5.00 4.16
N THR A 295 9.06 -5.31 5.37
CA THR A 295 8.02 -4.57 6.10
C THR A 295 8.34 -4.63 7.58
N SER A 296 8.01 -3.58 8.32
CA SER A 296 8.22 -3.54 9.77
C SER A 296 6.89 -3.23 10.43
N PRO A 297 6.32 -4.17 11.21
CA PRO A 297 5.11 -3.87 11.95
C PRO A 297 5.39 -2.69 12.90
N ALA A 298 4.42 -1.78 13.04
CA ALA A 298 4.53 -0.45 13.71
C ALA A 298 5.19 0.71 12.94
N GLN A 299 5.90 0.48 11.82
CA GLN A 299 6.44 1.56 10.97
C GLN A 299 5.86 1.55 9.55
N SER A 300 5.77 0.37 8.95
CA SER A 300 5.33 0.17 7.57
C SER A 300 4.35 -1.00 7.44
N GLY A 301 3.80 -1.18 6.24
CA GLY A 301 2.74 -2.15 5.95
C GLY A 301 1.35 -1.52 5.89
N ASN A 302 0.31 -2.34 5.71
CA ASN A 302 -1.06 -1.86 5.60
C ASN A 302 -2.01 -2.84 6.31
N PRO A 303 -2.81 -2.43 7.30
CA PRO A 303 -2.99 -1.08 7.88
C PRO A 303 -1.92 -0.71 8.95
N PHE A 304 -1.37 0.52 8.91
CA PHE A 304 -0.23 0.92 9.79
C PHE A 304 -0.57 0.91 11.29
N LYS A 305 -1.57 1.71 11.70
CA LYS A 305 -1.92 1.90 13.11
C LYS A 305 -2.34 0.59 13.78
N ARG A 306 -3.22 -0.17 13.12
CA ARG A 306 -3.75 -1.42 13.66
C ARG A 306 -2.65 -2.46 13.85
N GLN A 307 -1.80 -2.67 12.84
CA GLN A 307 -0.68 -3.63 12.98
C GLN A 307 0.31 -3.21 14.08
N GLY A 308 0.56 -1.90 14.24
CA GLY A 308 1.41 -1.43 15.34
C GLY A 308 0.87 -1.78 16.72
N ARG A 309 -0.44 -1.68 16.92
CA ARG A 309 -1.07 -2.10 18.19
C ARG A 309 -1.18 -3.62 18.33
N GLN A 310 -1.51 -4.33 17.26
CA GLN A 310 -1.53 -5.79 17.26
C GLN A 310 -0.15 -6.38 17.61
N LEU A 311 0.93 -5.78 17.10
CA LEU A 311 2.29 -6.12 17.50
C LEU A 311 2.54 -5.85 18.98
N ALA A 312 2.12 -4.68 19.49
CA ALA A 312 2.27 -4.35 20.91
C ALA A 312 1.53 -5.36 21.81
N ASN A 313 0.30 -5.75 21.44
CA ASN A 313 -0.45 -6.78 22.16
C ASN A 313 0.22 -8.15 22.05
N ALA A 314 0.71 -8.53 20.87
CA ALA A 314 1.35 -9.81 20.64
C ALA A 314 2.61 -9.99 21.49
N ARG A 315 3.39 -8.92 21.69
CA ARG A 315 4.59 -8.92 22.55
C ARG A 315 4.33 -9.15 24.03
N ILE A 316 3.10 -9.01 24.49
CA ILE A 316 2.71 -9.34 25.87
C ILE A 316 2.68 -10.87 26.05
N ARG A 317 2.55 -11.64 24.96
CA ARG A 317 2.57 -13.10 24.98
C ARG A 317 4.01 -13.58 24.90
N GLY A 318 4.50 -14.27 25.94
CA GLY A 318 5.84 -14.88 25.93
C GLY A 318 6.02 -15.99 24.87
N SER A 319 4.95 -16.44 24.24
CA SER A 319 4.97 -17.41 23.14
C SER A 319 5.14 -16.79 21.75
N PHE A 320 5.22 -15.46 21.63
CA PHE A 320 5.32 -14.78 20.34
C PHE A 320 6.73 -14.27 20.06
N ASN A 321 7.36 -14.82 19.02
CA ASN A 321 8.65 -14.39 18.49
C ASN A 321 8.47 -13.78 17.10
N TYR A 322 9.35 -12.85 16.72
CA TYR A 322 9.29 -12.26 15.39
C TYR A 322 10.63 -11.75 14.91
N VAL A 323 10.81 -11.80 13.60
CA VAL A 323 12.00 -11.29 12.93
C VAL A 323 11.57 -10.26 11.90
N VAL A 324 12.26 -9.13 11.86
CA VAL A 324 12.13 -8.14 10.80
C VAL A 324 13.38 -8.18 9.93
N VAL A 325 13.19 -8.49 8.65
CA VAL A 325 14.25 -8.45 7.64
C VAL A 325 14.12 -7.14 6.87
N ALA A 326 15.14 -6.29 7.01
CA ALA A 326 15.20 -4.99 6.36
C ALA A 326 16.66 -4.53 6.23
N PRO A 327 17.05 -3.78 5.18
CA PRO A 327 18.44 -3.36 5.00
C PRO A 327 19.01 -2.47 6.10
N ALA A 328 18.17 -1.63 6.68
CA ALA A 328 18.50 -0.81 7.83
C ALA A 328 17.57 -1.19 8.99
N LEU A 329 18.09 -1.12 10.22
CA LEU A 329 17.29 -1.32 11.42
C LEU A 329 16.11 -0.33 11.36
N PRO A 330 14.87 -0.81 11.31
CA PRO A 330 13.70 0.05 11.41
C PRO A 330 13.64 0.72 12.79
N LEU A 331 12.53 1.37 13.16
CA LEU A 331 12.37 1.92 14.50
C LEU A 331 12.85 0.94 15.58
N THR A 332 13.56 1.43 16.60
CA THR A 332 14.14 0.62 17.69
C THR A 332 13.12 -0.26 18.40
N THR A 333 11.83 0.05 18.26
CA THR A 333 10.74 -0.79 18.71
C THR A 333 10.76 -2.20 18.10
N THR A 334 11.45 -2.46 17.00
CA THR A 334 11.73 -3.82 16.46
C THR A 334 12.50 -4.69 17.44
N LEU A 335 13.34 -4.09 18.30
CA LEU A 335 14.12 -4.76 19.32
C LEU A 335 13.63 -4.39 20.74
N ALA A 336 12.32 -4.15 20.88
CA ALA A 336 11.73 -3.70 22.14
C ALA A 336 11.81 -4.75 23.28
N ASN A 337 12.02 -6.02 22.94
CA ASN A 337 12.18 -7.13 23.87
C ASN A 337 13.04 -8.24 23.23
N ASP A 338 13.43 -9.23 24.03
CA ASP A 338 14.33 -10.32 23.60
C ASP A 338 13.74 -11.28 22.56
N HIS A 339 12.43 -11.18 22.30
CA HIS A 339 11.69 -11.97 21.30
C HIS A 339 11.69 -11.35 19.89
N GLY A 340 12.17 -10.10 19.76
CA GLY A 340 12.24 -9.37 18.51
C GLY A 340 13.65 -9.30 17.96
N HIS A 341 13.84 -9.75 16.72
CA HIS A 341 15.15 -9.69 16.05
C HIS A 341 15.09 -8.92 14.74
N TRP A 342 16.25 -8.39 14.33
CA TRP A 342 16.45 -7.73 13.05
C TRP A 342 17.55 -8.42 12.27
N VAL A 343 17.31 -8.61 10.97
CA VAL A 343 18.29 -9.17 10.03
C VAL A 343 18.55 -8.17 8.90
N PRO A 344 19.78 -7.64 8.76
CA PRO A 344 20.15 -6.76 7.66
C PRO A 344 20.31 -7.56 6.37
N VAL A 345 19.45 -7.31 5.39
CA VAL A 345 19.57 -7.86 4.03
C VAL A 345 20.06 -6.80 3.06
N GLN A 346 20.89 -7.17 2.09
CA GLN A 346 21.28 -6.24 1.02
C GLN A 346 20.02 -5.80 0.23
N PRO A 347 19.80 -4.49 -0.02
CA PRO A 347 18.62 -4.02 -0.75
C PRO A 347 18.41 -4.75 -2.09
N GLY A 348 17.20 -5.27 -2.31
CA GLY A 348 16.81 -5.94 -3.56
C GLY A 348 17.22 -7.41 -3.66
N THR A 349 17.78 -7.98 -2.59
CA THR A 349 18.30 -9.37 -2.55
C THR A 349 17.51 -10.30 -1.64
N ASP A 350 16.36 -9.86 -1.12
CA ASP A 350 15.47 -10.63 -0.24
C ASP A 350 15.10 -12.01 -0.84
N ALA A 351 14.94 -12.09 -2.17
CA ALA A 351 14.68 -13.36 -2.85
C ALA A 351 15.83 -14.36 -2.68
N ALA A 352 17.09 -13.93 -2.61
CA ALA A 352 18.22 -14.82 -2.37
C ALA A 352 18.21 -15.35 -0.92
N LEU A 353 17.86 -14.52 0.06
CA LEU A 353 17.65 -14.96 1.43
C LEU A 353 16.55 -16.03 1.51
N VAL A 354 15.39 -15.75 0.90
CA VAL A 354 14.24 -16.66 0.93
C VAL A 354 14.53 -17.97 0.19
N MET A 355 15.17 -17.92 -0.99
CA MET A 355 15.54 -19.14 -1.72
C MET A 355 16.60 -19.96 -0.96
N GLY A 356 17.51 -19.31 -0.23
CA GLY A 356 18.43 -19.99 0.70
C GLY A 356 17.70 -20.69 1.85
N MET A 357 16.67 -20.06 2.42
CA MET A 357 15.80 -20.69 3.42
C MET A 357 15.04 -21.88 2.82
N ILE A 358 14.41 -21.71 1.65
CA ILE A 358 13.65 -22.77 0.96
C ILE A 358 14.55 -23.98 0.67
N ARG A 359 15.75 -23.75 0.15
CA ARG A 359 16.75 -24.80 -0.08
C ARG A 359 16.98 -25.61 1.20
N TRP A 360 17.33 -24.92 2.29
CA TRP A 360 17.61 -25.59 3.56
C TRP A 360 16.39 -26.35 4.10
N ILE A 361 15.19 -25.77 4.01
CA ILE A 361 13.93 -26.41 4.42
C ILE A 361 13.70 -27.72 3.66
N ILE A 362 13.94 -27.73 2.35
CA ILE A 362 13.78 -28.92 1.50
C ILE A 362 14.84 -29.98 1.83
N GLU A 363 16.12 -29.60 1.87
CA GLU A 363 17.24 -30.51 2.17
C GLU A 363 17.08 -31.19 3.53
N ASN A 364 16.51 -30.49 4.51
CA ASN A 364 16.29 -30.99 5.88
C ASN A 364 14.89 -31.58 6.10
N LYS A 365 14.05 -31.69 5.05
CA LYS A 365 12.67 -32.21 5.12
C LYS A 365 11.80 -31.53 6.18
N ARG A 366 11.95 -30.20 6.32
CA ARG A 366 11.26 -29.36 7.31
C ARG A 366 9.96 -28.73 6.76
N TYR A 367 9.58 -29.07 5.54
CA TYR A 367 8.31 -28.68 4.92
C TYR A 367 7.17 -29.62 5.35
N ASN A 368 5.93 -29.16 5.19
CA ASN A 368 4.75 -29.95 5.49
C ASN A 368 4.40 -30.88 4.31
N ALA A 369 5.04 -32.05 4.26
CA ALA A 369 4.88 -33.01 3.17
C ALA A 369 3.43 -33.48 2.99
N GLU A 370 2.73 -33.75 4.10
CA GLU A 370 1.32 -34.13 4.09
C GLU A 370 0.50 -33.02 3.41
N TYR A 371 0.59 -31.77 3.86
CA TYR A 371 -0.15 -30.67 3.24
C TYR A 371 0.15 -30.51 1.74
N LEU A 372 1.44 -30.48 1.39
CA LEU A 372 1.87 -30.24 0.01
C LEU A 372 1.47 -31.38 -0.94
N SER A 373 1.24 -32.59 -0.43
CA SER A 373 0.80 -33.73 -1.24
C SER A 373 -0.66 -33.64 -1.70
N VAL A 374 -1.45 -32.67 -1.19
CA VAL A 374 -2.87 -32.49 -1.50
C VAL A 374 -3.04 -31.68 -2.80
N PRO A 375 -3.48 -32.31 -3.91
CA PRO A 375 -3.37 -31.72 -5.25
C PRO A 375 -4.63 -30.98 -5.73
N SER A 376 -5.75 -31.03 -5.03
CA SER A 376 -6.98 -30.42 -5.53
C SER A 376 -7.92 -30.00 -4.42
N GLU A 377 -8.94 -29.21 -4.76
CA GLU A 377 -10.02 -28.85 -3.84
C GLU A 377 -10.82 -30.08 -3.38
N VAL A 378 -11.02 -31.07 -4.27
CA VAL A 378 -11.66 -32.35 -3.91
C VAL A 378 -10.82 -33.05 -2.83
N SER A 379 -9.52 -33.20 -3.09
CA SER A 379 -8.57 -33.81 -2.17
C SER A 379 -8.53 -33.07 -0.83
N MET A 380 -8.50 -31.73 -0.85
CA MET A 380 -8.53 -30.87 0.34
C MET A 380 -9.74 -31.18 1.22
N ASN A 381 -10.92 -31.26 0.62
CA ASN A 381 -12.15 -31.59 1.34
C ASN A 381 -12.11 -33.00 1.93
N ASN A 382 -11.62 -33.99 1.16
CA ASN A 382 -11.51 -35.37 1.62
C ASN A 382 -10.57 -35.54 2.81
N VAL A 383 -9.44 -34.84 2.83
CA VAL A 383 -8.45 -34.93 3.93
C VAL A 383 -8.65 -33.89 5.05
N GLY A 384 -9.67 -33.03 4.94
CA GLY A 384 -10.01 -32.04 5.96
C GLY A 384 -9.06 -30.84 6.07
N GLU A 385 -8.35 -30.50 4.99
CA GLU A 385 -7.47 -29.31 4.93
C GLU A 385 -8.25 -28.02 4.65
N ARG A 386 -7.60 -26.86 4.82
CA ARG A 386 -8.21 -25.52 4.57
C ARG A 386 -7.73 -24.86 3.27
N SER A 387 -6.74 -25.45 2.64
CA SER A 387 -6.17 -25.04 1.36
C SER A 387 -5.50 -26.26 0.72
N TRP A 388 -5.07 -26.11 -0.54
CA TRP A 388 -4.30 -27.12 -1.29
C TRP A 388 -3.24 -26.42 -2.13
N THR A 389 -2.35 -27.18 -2.76
CA THR A 389 -1.26 -26.61 -3.58
C THR A 389 -1.07 -27.39 -4.86
N ASN A 390 -0.44 -26.77 -5.86
CA ASN A 390 -0.03 -27.45 -7.09
C ASN A 390 1.31 -28.20 -6.97
N ALA A 391 1.83 -28.42 -5.75
CA ALA A 391 3.17 -28.97 -5.53
C ALA A 391 3.41 -30.32 -6.21
N THR A 392 2.37 -31.14 -6.36
CA THR A 392 2.43 -32.46 -7.00
C THR A 392 2.06 -32.45 -8.49
N HIS A 393 1.58 -31.31 -9.02
CA HIS A 393 1.16 -31.20 -10.42
C HIS A 393 2.37 -31.36 -11.34
N LEU A 394 2.19 -32.09 -12.42
CA LEU A 394 3.25 -32.37 -13.38
C LEU A 394 3.40 -31.23 -14.38
N VAL A 395 4.64 -30.90 -14.71
CA VAL A 395 5.04 -29.86 -15.66
C VAL A 395 5.91 -30.49 -16.73
N ILE A 396 5.60 -30.24 -17.99
CA ILE A 396 6.40 -30.67 -19.15
C ILE A 396 7.72 -29.90 -19.12
N SER A 397 8.84 -30.61 -19.07
CA SER A 397 10.15 -30.06 -18.65
C SER A 397 11.27 -30.23 -19.68
N ASP A 398 10.97 -30.67 -20.91
CA ASP A 398 11.99 -30.70 -21.99
C ASP A 398 12.19 -29.30 -22.58
N GLU A 399 13.40 -28.74 -22.51
CA GLU A 399 13.68 -27.34 -22.86
C GLU A 399 13.31 -26.96 -24.30
N ASN A 400 13.43 -27.91 -25.25
CA ASN A 400 13.18 -27.67 -26.67
C ASN A 400 11.75 -28.00 -27.10
N HIS A 401 10.90 -28.48 -26.19
CA HIS A 401 9.53 -28.85 -26.54
C HIS A 401 8.61 -27.61 -26.52
N PRO A 402 7.69 -27.44 -27.49
CA PRO A 402 6.79 -26.26 -27.52
C PRO A 402 5.90 -26.09 -26.28
N LEU A 403 5.62 -27.19 -25.56
CA LEU A 403 4.85 -27.18 -24.31
C LEU A 403 5.72 -27.08 -23.05
N SER A 404 7.02 -26.84 -23.16
CA SER A 404 7.92 -26.72 -22.01
C SER A 404 7.43 -25.64 -21.04
N GLY A 405 7.42 -25.96 -19.75
CA GLY A 405 6.93 -25.09 -18.67
C GLY A 405 5.41 -25.08 -18.49
N GLN A 406 4.64 -25.78 -19.32
CA GLN A 406 3.19 -25.93 -19.14
C GLN A 406 2.85 -27.08 -18.19
N MET A 407 1.75 -26.95 -17.45
CA MET A 407 1.19 -28.06 -16.67
C MET A 407 0.75 -29.18 -17.62
N LEU A 408 1.08 -30.43 -17.29
CA LEU A 408 0.52 -31.59 -17.95
C LEU A 408 -0.94 -31.74 -17.56
N THR A 409 -1.84 -31.73 -18.55
CA THR A 409 -3.27 -31.93 -18.35
C THR A 409 -3.75 -33.17 -19.10
N ALA A 410 -4.94 -33.66 -18.76
CA ALA A 410 -5.57 -34.79 -19.45
C ALA A 410 -5.68 -34.56 -20.97
N ALA A 411 -5.89 -33.32 -21.42
CA ALA A 411 -5.98 -32.96 -22.84
C ALA A 411 -4.69 -33.23 -23.64
N HIS A 412 -3.55 -33.33 -22.97
CA HIS A 412 -2.28 -33.68 -23.60
C HIS A 412 -2.12 -35.20 -23.79
N LEU A 413 -2.92 -36.02 -23.09
CA LEU A 413 -2.82 -37.48 -23.07
C LEU A 413 -3.94 -38.15 -23.86
N GLU A 414 -5.11 -37.55 -23.89
CA GLU A 414 -6.31 -38.07 -24.55
C GLU A 414 -7.18 -36.93 -25.10
N ASP A 415 -8.19 -37.29 -25.88
CA ASP A 415 -9.21 -36.34 -26.30
C ASP A 415 -10.25 -36.19 -25.19
N ILE A 416 -10.47 -34.94 -24.78
CA ILE A 416 -11.45 -34.58 -23.76
C ILE A 416 -12.67 -33.96 -24.43
N ALA A 417 -13.85 -34.06 -23.81
CA ALA A 417 -15.06 -33.40 -24.30
C ALA A 417 -14.85 -31.87 -24.36
N ASP A 418 -15.38 -31.22 -25.41
CA ASP A 418 -15.16 -29.79 -25.72
C ASP A 418 -15.64 -28.81 -24.63
N ASP A 419 -16.41 -29.26 -23.64
CA ASP A 419 -17.02 -28.45 -22.59
C ASP A 419 -16.34 -28.57 -21.21
N GLY A 420 -15.32 -29.41 -21.06
CA GLY A 420 -14.62 -29.65 -19.80
C GLY A 420 -13.30 -28.88 -19.64
N GLU A 421 -13.05 -28.29 -18.46
CA GLU A 421 -11.70 -27.83 -18.10
C GLU A 421 -10.74 -29.01 -17.99
N ALA A 422 -9.64 -28.96 -18.74
CA ALA A 422 -8.62 -30.00 -18.74
C ALA A 422 -8.01 -30.18 -17.34
N GLN A 423 -8.17 -31.38 -16.77
CA GLN A 423 -7.69 -31.69 -15.42
C GLN A 423 -6.17 -31.78 -15.39
N ASN A 424 -5.53 -31.20 -14.37
CA ASN A 424 -4.09 -31.34 -14.17
C ASN A 424 -3.74 -32.77 -13.75
N MET A 425 -2.62 -33.27 -14.25
CA MET A 425 -2.15 -34.63 -13.99
C MET A 425 -1.12 -34.67 -12.85
N VAL A 426 -1.16 -35.76 -12.08
CA VAL A 426 -0.26 -36.05 -10.95
C VAL A 426 0.17 -37.52 -10.98
N ILE A 427 1.21 -37.86 -10.20
CA ILE A 427 1.54 -39.25 -9.89
C ILE A 427 0.99 -39.60 -8.51
N ALA A 428 0.04 -40.53 -8.47
CA ALA A 428 -0.53 -41.07 -7.24
C ALA A 428 0.54 -41.74 -6.37
N LEU A 429 0.28 -41.92 -5.08
CA LEU A 429 1.23 -42.58 -4.18
C LEU A 429 1.58 -44.03 -4.60
N ASN A 430 0.69 -44.70 -5.34
CA ASN A 430 0.93 -46.02 -5.92
C ASN A 430 1.73 -46.00 -7.24
N GLY A 431 2.17 -44.82 -7.72
CA GLY A 431 2.96 -44.64 -8.94
C GLY A 431 2.14 -44.45 -10.22
N GLN A 432 0.81 -44.46 -10.16
CA GLN A 432 -0.03 -44.29 -11.35
C GLN A 432 -0.17 -42.82 -11.75
N LEU A 433 -0.12 -42.55 -13.06
CA LEU A 433 -0.48 -41.26 -13.64
C LEU A 433 -2.01 -41.10 -13.62
N THR A 434 -2.51 -40.06 -12.97
CA THR A 434 -3.96 -39.84 -12.77
C THR A 434 -4.28 -38.35 -12.67
N ALA A 435 -5.57 -38.01 -12.77
CA ALA A 435 -6.03 -36.64 -12.58
C ALA A 435 -5.92 -36.23 -11.10
N ALA A 436 -5.52 -34.99 -10.84
CA ALA A 436 -5.40 -34.43 -9.49
C ALA A 436 -6.67 -34.58 -8.64
N THR A 437 -7.85 -34.57 -9.26
CA THR A 437 -9.16 -34.68 -8.60
C THR A 437 -9.55 -36.12 -8.24
N GLN A 438 -8.79 -37.13 -8.66
CA GLN A 438 -9.09 -38.55 -8.43
C GLN A 438 -8.27 -39.17 -7.28
N VAL A 439 -7.43 -38.37 -6.62
CA VAL A 439 -6.59 -38.83 -5.50
C VAL A 439 -6.66 -37.86 -4.34
N ASP A 440 -6.53 -38.37 -3.13
CA ASP A 440 -6.42 -37.52 -1.94
C ASP A 440 -5.01 -36.94 -1.78
N ARG A 441 -4.00 -37.71 -2.19
CA ARG A 441 -2.58 -37.37 -2.07
C ARG A 441 -1.78 -37.87 -3.26
N ALA A 442 -0.74 -37.12 -3.64
CA ALA A 442 0.15 -37.43 -4.75
C ALA A 442 1.64 -37.25 -4.38
N GLN A 443 2.53 -37.81 -5.20
CA GLN A 443 3.96 -37.77 -4.96
C GLN A 443 4.54 -36.35 -5.16
N LEU A 444 5.37 -35.91 -4.22
CA LEU A 444 6.02 -34.59 -4.27
C LEU A 444 7.24 -34.56 -5.18
N PHE A 445 8.04 -35.61 -5.24
CA PHE A 445 9.24 -35.68 -6.06
C PHE A 445 9.00 -36.62 -7.23
N VAL A 446 8.75 -36.05 -8.41
CA VAL A 446 8.54 -36.80 -9.64
C VAL A 446 9.50 -36.28 -10.69
N THR A 447 10.20 -37.19 -11.35
CA THR A 447 10.82 -36.97 -12.66
C THR A 447 10.66 -38.26 -13.43
N GLN A 448 9.82 -38.25 -14.46
CA GLN A 448 9.59 -39.42 -15.30
C GLN A 448 9.21 -39.02 -16.71
N LYS A 449 9.16 -40.00 -17.60
CA LYS A 449 8.69 -39.81 -18.96
C LYS A 449 7.21 -40.14 -19.09
N VAL A 450 6.51 -39.40 -19.94
CA VAL A 450 5.11 -39.62 -20.27
C VAL A 450 4.93 -39.45 -21.78
N THR A 451 4.18 -40.36 -22.40
CA THR A 451 3.83 -40.28 -23.82
C THR A 451 2.57 -39.43 -23.98
N LEU A 452 2.67 -38.37 -24.78
CA LEU A 452 1.53 -37.52 -25.15
C LEU A 452 0.66 -38.23 -26.19
N LYS A 453 -0.57 -37.74 -26.40
CA LYS A 453 -1.47 -38.27 -27.45
C LYS A 453 -0.89 -38.15 -28.87
N THR A 454 0.07 -37.25 -29.07
CA THR A 454 0.83 -37.11 -30.31
C THR A 454 1.82 -38.26 -30.56
N GLY A 455 2.00 -39.16 -29.60
CA GLY A 455 3.03 -40.21 -29.60
C GLY A 455 4.42 -39.73 -29.17
N ILE A 456 4.58 -38.42 -28.92
CA ILE A 456 5.84 -37.84 -28.46
C ILE A 456 6.02 -38.13 -26.97
N GLU A 457 7.18 -38.66 -26.60
CA GLU A 457 7.57 -38.84 -25.22
C GLU A 457 8.19 -37.55 -24.66
N VAL A 458 7.70 -37.09 -23.52
CA VAL A 458 8.20 -35.90 -22.82
C VAL A 458 8.59 -36.22 -21.38
N THR A 459 9.63 -35.54 -20.88
CA THR A 459 10.00 -35.53 -19.47
C THR A 459 9.06 -34.62 -18.70
N VAL A 460 8.46 -35.15 -17.65
CA VAL A 460 7.61 -34.40 -16.73
C VAL A 460 8.21 -34.41 -15.33
N LYS A 461 8.06 -33.28 -14.63
CA LYS A 461 8.50 -33.12 -13.24
C LYS A 461 7.36 -32.54 -12.41
N SER A 462 7.24 -32.93 -11.15
CA SER A 462 6.30 -32.26 -10.25
C SER A 462 6.74 -30.82 -9.97
N SER A 463 5.80 -29.92 -9.69
CA SER A 463 6.11 -28.53 -9.32
C SER A 463 7.09 -28.43 -8.14
N PHE A 464 6.99 -29.34 -7.17
CA PHE A 464 7.88 -29.37 -6.01
C PHE A 464 9.29 -29.89 -6.35
N GLN A 465 9.42 -30.82 -7.31
CA GLN A 465 10.72 -31.19 -7.88
C GLN A 465 11.36 -29.99 -8.57
N LEU A 466 10.61 -29.24 -9.37
CA LEU A 466 11.10 -28.01 -10.02
C LEU A 466 11.51 -26.93 -9.01
N LEU A 467 10.76 -26.77 -7.92
CA LEU A 467 11.14 -25.87 -6.82
C LEU A 467 12.47 -26.32 -6.17
N THR A 468 12.63 -27.62 -5.95
CA THR A 468 13.85 -28.20 -5.38
C THR A 468 15.06 -27.93 -6.27
N GLU A 469 14.92 -28.13 -7.58
CA GLU A 469 15.96 -27.83 -8.57
C GLU A 469 16.26 -26.33 -8.62
N ALA A 470 15.23 -25.47 -8.62
CA ALA A 470 15.39 -24.03 -8.62
C ALA A 470 16.13 -23.53 -7.37
N ALA A 471 15.77 -24.04 -6.18
CA ALA A 471 16.44 -23.72 -4.93
C ALA A 471 17.90 -24.23 -4.91
N SER A 472 18.18 -25.36 -5.56
CA SER A 472 19.50 -25.97 -5.63
C SER A 472 20.45 -25.34 -6.65
N ARG A 473 19.97 -24.40 -7.50
CA ARG A 473 20.80 -23.69 -8.50
C ARG A 473 21.99 -22.95 -7.91
N MET A 474 21.92 -22.59 -6.63
CA MET A 474 23.00 -21.95 -5.89
C MET A 474 23.17 -22.65 -4.55
N SER A 475 24.42 -22.82 -4.13
CA SER A 475 24.81 -23.20 -2.76
C SER A 475 24.28 -22.21 -1.72
N LEU A 476 24.17 -22.67 -0.47
CA LEU A 476 23.79 -21.81 0.64
C LEU A 476 24.80 -20.66 0.83
N ALA A 477 26.09 -20.95 0.63
CA ALA A 477 27.17 -19.95 0.62
C ALA A 477 26.97 -18.87 -0.45
N GLU A 478 26.59 -19.25 -1.66
CA GLU A 478 26.31 -18.29 -2.73
C GLU A 478 25.05 -17.46 -2.46
N TYR A 479 24.00 -18.04 -1.86
CA TYR A 479 22.84 -17.27 -1.42
C TYR A 479 23.21 -16.26 -0.34
N SER A 480 23.96 -16.70 0.68
CA SER A 480 24.51 -15.85 1.75
C SER A 480 25.32 -14.69 1.17
N GLU A 481 26.22 -14.97 0.23
CA GLU A 481 27.04 -13.95 -0.41
C GLU A 481 26.21 -12.95 -1.23
N ARG A 482 25.14 -13.39 -1.89
CA ARG A 482 24.24 -12.48 -2.63
C ARG A 482 23.42 -11.59 -1.71
N CYS A 483 22.86 -12.13 -0.64
CA CYS A 483 21.97 -11.37 0.24
C CYS A 483 22.70 -10.65 1.38
N LYS A 484 24.00 -10.92 1.54
CA LYS A 484 24.86 -10.41 2.62
C LYS A 484 24.36 -10.78 4.02
N VAL A 485 23.64 -11.90 4.12
CA VAL A 485 23.19 -12.49 5.40
C VAL A 485 24.00 -13.77 5.63
N PRO A 486 24.70 -13.92 6.78
CA PRO A 486 25.50 -15.10 7.06
C PRO A 486 24.71 -16.41 6.93
N GLU A 487 25.34 -17.47 6.41
CA GLU A 487 24.71 -18.79 6.26
C GLU A 487 24.07 -19.28 7.57
N SER A 488 24.74 -19.10 8.70
CA SER A 488 24.23 -19.47 10.02
C SER A 488 22.91 -18.78 10.35
N THR A 489 22.73 -17.53 9.90
CA THR A 489 21.49 -16.76 10.09
C THR A 489 20.40 -17.25 9.15
N ILE A 490 20.71 -17.55 7.89
CA ILE A 490 19.74 -18.15 6.95
C ILE A 490 19.20 -19.47 7.50
N VAL A 491 20.10 -20.34 7.99
CA VAL A 491 19.75 -21.61 8.62
C VAL A 491 18.92 -21.38 9.88
N ALA A 492 19.33 -20.46 10.76
CA ALA A 492 18.60 -20.17 11.98
C ALA A 492 17.17 -19.69 11.70
N LEU A 493 16.99 -18.79 10.73
CA LEU A 493 15.67 -18.31 10.32
C LEU A 493 14.80 -19.44 9.74
N ALA A 494 15.37 -20.26 8.86
CA ALA A 494 14.65 -21.38 8.24
C ALA A 494 14.23 -22.43 9.28
N ARG A 495 15.14 -22.74 10.22
CA ARG A 495 14.89 -23.65 11.33
C ARG A 495 13.80 -23.08 12.24
N GLU A 496 14.01 -21.90 12.79
CA GLU A 496 13.05 -21.28 13.71
C GLU A 496 11.67 -21.14 13.08
N PHE A 497 11.57 -20.62 11.85
CA PHE A 497 10.31 -20.54 11.11
C PHE A 497 9.57 -21.88 11.05
N THR A 498 10.28 -22.97 10.79
CA THR A 498 9.68 -24.31 10.67
C THR A 498 9.41 -24.99 12.02
N ASP A 499 10.08 -24.61 13.11
CA ASP A 499 9.85 -25.16 14.46
C ASP A 499 8.43 -24.82 14.98
N TYR A 500 7.87 -23.68 14.59
CA TYR A 500 6.49 -23.28 14.96
C TYR A 500 5.42 -23.91 14.04
N GLY A 501 5.82 -24.65 13.00
CA GLY A 501 4.91 -25.29 12.06
C GLY A 501 3.85 -24.33 11.52
N ARG A 502 2.57 -24.72 11.60
CA ARG A 502 1.44 -23.95 11.06
C ARG A 502 1.06 -22.68 11.86
N LYS A 503 1.72 -22.40 12.98
CA LYS A 503 1.54 -21.17 13.78
C LYS A 503 2.63 -20.12 13.53
N ALA A 504 3.49 -20.36 12.55
CA ALA A 504 4.33 -19.34 11.96
C ALA A 504 3.58 -18.57 10.88
N ALA A 505 4.01 -17.35 10.57
CA ALA A 505 3.51 -16.54 9.46
C ALA A 505 4.65 -15.75 8.80
N VAL A 506 4.64 -15.69 7.47
CA VAL A 506 5.53 -14.81 6.70
C VAL A 506 4.71 -13.70 6.06
N ILE A 507 5.17 -12.45 6.23
CA ILE A 507 4.45 -11.25 5.82
C ILE A 507 5.41 -10.33 5.06
N SER A 508 4.90 -9.70 4.01
CA SER A 508 5.61 -8.67 3.26
C SER A 508 4.67 -7.56 2.81
N HIS A 509 5.24 -6.42 2.39
CA HIS A 509 4.52 -5.32 1.75
C HIS A 509 5.47 -4.39 0.97
N GLY A 510 5.90 -3.27 1.59
CA GLY A 510 6.54 -2.14 0.89
C GLY A 510 7.97 -2.39 0.36
N GLY A 511 8.72 -3.33 0.94
CA GLY A 511 10.05 -3.70 0.48
C GLY A 511 10.05 -4.47 -0.84
N MET A 512 8.88 -4.85 -1.34
CA MET A 512 8.71 -5.52 -2.63
C MET A 512 8.52 -4.54 -3.78
N MET A 513 8.68 -3.23 -3.59
CA MET A 513 8.48 -2.22 -4.65
C MET A 513 9.73 -2.00 -5.53
N GLY A 514 10.49 -3.08 -5.75
CA GLY A 514 11.65 -3.15 -6.64
C GLY A 514 11.33 -3.81 -7.99
N GLY A 515 12.28 -3.77 -8.93
CA GLY A 515 12.10 -4.36 -10.27
C GLY A 515 11.84 -5.87 -10.27
N ASN A 516 12.36 -6.59 -9.27
CA ASN A 516 12.13 -8.02 -9.03
C ASN A 516 11.05 -8.28 -7.95
N GLY A 517 10.23 -7.27 -7.62
CA GLY A 517 9.26 -7.31 -6.54
C GLY A 517 8.22 -8.43 -6.66
N PHE A 518 7.79 -8.73 -7.88
CA PHE A 518 6.88 -9.85 -8.17
C PHE A 518 7.48 -11.19 -7.71
N TYR A 519 8.68 -11.53 -8.20
CA TYR A 519 9.35 -12.80 -7.88
C TYR A 519 9.69 -12.90 -6.41
N THR A 520 10.11 -11.78 -5.81
CA THR A 520 10.41 -11.72 -4.38
C THR A 520 9.15 -12.02 -3.57
N ALA A 521 8.04 -11.31 -3.83
CA ALA A 521 6.79 -11.55 -3.14
C ALA A 521 6.26 -12.98 -3.36
N TRP A 522 6.38 -13.51 -4.57
CA TRP A 522 6.01 -14.89 -4.89
C TRP A 522 6.79 -15.90 -4.01
N SER A 523 8.11 -15.76 -3.93
CA SER A 523 8.96 -16.61 -3.07
C SER A 523 8.68 -16.43 -1.58
N VAL A 524 8.44 -15.20 -1.12
CA VAL A 524 8.15 -14.90 0.30
C VAL A 524 6.86 -15.58 0.75
N ILE A 525 5.78 -15.46 -0.04
CA ILE A 525 4.50 -16.08 0.31
C ILE A 525 4.59 -17.61 0.16
N MET A 526 5.48 -18.14 -0.70
CA MET A 526 5.71 -19.58 -0.83
C MET A 526 6.13 -20.24 0.49
N LEU A 527 6.86 -19.54 1.37
CA LEU A 527 7.19 -20.04 2.71
C LEU A 527 5.94 -20.42 3.53
N ASN A 528 4.86 -19.62 3.44
CA ASN A 528 3.58 -19.94 4.09
C ASN A 528 2.96 -21.23 3.52
N ALA A 529 3.02 -21.42 2.20
CA ALA A 529 2.56 -22.64 1.55
C ALA A 529 3.39 -23.86 1.98
N LEU A 530 4.72 -23.73 2.12
CA LEU A 530 5.60 -24.84 2.53
C LEU A 530 5.24 -25.43 3.90
N ILE A 531 4.73 -24.62 4.82
CA ILE A 531 4.30 -25.09 6.16
C ILE A 531 2.80 -25.40 6.24
N GLY A 532 2.02 -24.95 5.25
CA GLY A 532 0.57 -25.16 5.18
C GLY A 532 -0.22 -24.38 6.21
N ASN A 533 0.10 -23.09 6.41
CA ASN A 533 -0.54 -22.23 7.44
C ASN A 533 -1.68 -21.34 6.90
N LEU A 534 -2.07 -21.50 5.63
CA LEU A 534 -3.06 -20.65 4.98
C LEU A 534 -4.47 -20.91 5.56
N ASN A 535 -5.16 -19.85 5.96
CA ASN A 535 -6.49 -19.86 6.58
C ASN A 535 -6.62 -20.73 7.84
N LEU A 536 -5.52 -20.94 8.56
CA LEU A 536 -5.50 -21.64 9.85
C LEU A 536 -5.29 -20.67 11.00
N LYS A 537 -5.84 -21.05 12.17
CA LYS A 537 -5.65 -20.34 13.43
C LYS A 537 -4.15 -20.28 13.77
N GLY A 538 -3.64 -19.07 14.00
CA GLY A 538 -2.21 -18.80 14.21
C GLY A 538 -1.36 -18.73 12.94
N GLY A 539 -1.91 -19.06 11.79
CA GLY A 539 -1.26 -18.93 10.49
C GLY A 539 -1.54 -17.58 9.84
N VAL A 540 -1.82 -17.59 8.53
CA VAL A 540 -2.18 -16.39 7.77
C VAL A 540 -3.60 -16.46 7.21
N SER A 541 -4.32 -15.35 7.29
CA SER A 541 -5.63 -15.17 6.66
C SER A 541 -5.46 -14.72 5.21
N VAL A 542 -6.09 -15.45 4.29
CA VAL A 542 -6.13 -15.18 2.86
C VAL A 542 -7.42 -14.45 2.53
N GLY A 543 -7.31 -13.14 2.36
CA GLY A 543 -8.42 -12.31 1.90
C GLY A 543 -9.54 -12.09 2.93
N GLY A 544 -10.36 -11.10 2.58
CA GLY A 544 -11.65 -10.76 3.19
C GLY A 544 -12.51 -10.14 2.11
N GLY A 545 -13.83 -10.17 2.28
CA GLY A 545 -14.75 -9.54 1.33
C GLY A 545 -14.45 -8.05 1.13
N LYS A 546 -14.65 -7.54 -0.08
CA LYS A 546 -14.68 -6.09 -0.35
C LYS A 546 -16.13 -5.64 -0.27
N PHE A 547 -16.40 -4.57 0.48
CA PHE A 547 -17.68 -3.89 0.37
C PHE A 547 -17.66 -2.99 -0.88
N ASN A 548 -18.50 -3.28 -1.86
CA ASN A 548 -18.65 -2.41 -3.02
C ASN A 548 -19.73 -1.36 -2.73
N GLY A 549 -19.31 -0.13 -2.41
CA GLY A 549 -20.20 0.96 -2.04
C GLY A 549 -20.78 1.77 -3.21
N ALA A 550 -20.38 1.49 -4.46
CA ALA A 550 -20.81 2.25 -5.63
C ALA A 550 -21.88 1.48 -6.41
N ILE A 551 -23.14 1.64 -5.99
CA ILE A 551 -24.32 1.07 -6.65
C ILE A 551 -25.31 2.18 -7.02
N ASP A 552 -26.21 1.90 -7.95
CA ASP A 552 -27.35 2.78 -8.18
C ASP A 552 -28.18 2.89 -6.90
N GLY A 553 -28.35 4.12 -6.44
CA GLY A 553 -29.06 4.45 -5.22
C GLY A 553 -30.38 5.14 -5.50
N PRO A 554 -31.24 5.29 -4.48
CA PRO A 554 -32.57 5.89 -4.63
C PRO A 554 -32.53 7.38 -5.02
N ARG A 555 -31.38 8.06 -4.88
CA ARG A 555 -31.20 9.48 -5.23
C ARG A 555 -30.35 9.70 -6.48
N TYR A 556 -29.39 8.81 -6.75
CA TYR A 556 -28.42 8.96 -7.81
C TYR A 556 -28.08 7.61 -8.43
N ASN A 557 -28.10 7.55 -9.76
CA ASN A 557 -27.59 6.39 -10.49
C ASN A 557 -26.07 6.55 -10.60
N MET A 558 -25.32 5.92 -9.70
CA MET A 558 -23.86 6.01 -9.62
C MET A 558 -23.15 5.05 -10.57
N ASP A 559 -23.79 3.95 -10.94
CA ASP A 559 -23.26 3.03 -11.96
C ASP A 559 -23.86 3.31 -13.34
N SER A 560 -25.19 3.47 -13.44
CA SER A 560 -25.86 3.68 -14.74
C SER A 560 -26.09 5.17 -15.05
N PHE A 561 -26.01 5.54 -16.34
CA PHE A 561 -26.47 6.85 -16.84
C PHE A 561 -26.66 6.86 -18.36
N LYS A 562 -27.53 7.76 -18.84
CA LYS A 562 -27.77 7.96 -20.27
C LYS A 562 -26.47 8.40 -20.96
N GLY A 563 -26.12 7.70 -22.05
CA GLY A 563 -24.89 7.99 -22.80
C GLY A 563 -23.61 7.43 -22.17
N LYS A 564 -23.72 6.49 -21.22
CA LYS A 564 -22.57 5.76 -20.65
C LYS A 564 -21.73 5.12 -21.77
N ILE A 565 -20.48 5.53 -21.88
CA ILE A 565 -19.50 5.00 -22.83
C ILE A 565 -18.77 3.79 -22.22
N LYS A 566 -18.49 2.80 -23.07
CA LYS A 566 -17.51 1.75 -22.79
C LYS A 566 -16.22 2.09 -23.54
N PRO A 567 -15.14 2.52 -22.84
CA PRO A 567 -13.87 2.80 -23.50
C PRO A 567 -13.38 1.63 -24.34
N LYS A 568 -12.78 1.94 -25.50
CA LYS A 568 -12.23 0.97 -26.46
C LYS A 568 -10.78 1.29 -26.80
N GLY A 569 -10.07 0.32 -27.36
CA GLY A 569 -8.66 0.43 -27.71
C GLY A 569 -7.71 0.10 -26.57
N MET A 570 -6.46 0.54 -26.70
CA MET A 570 -5.34 0.12 -25.87
C MET A 570 -5.01 1.13 -24.77
N VAL A 571 -4.73 0.62 -23.57
CA VAL A 571 -4.18 1.44 -22.47
C VAL A 571 -2.73 1.80 -22.79
N LEU A 572 -2.29 3.02 -22.46
CA LEU A 572 -0.96 3.54 -22.78
C LEU A 572 0.21 2.67 -22.29
N SER A 573 0.02 1.98 -21.17
CA SER A 573 1.02 1.07 -20.59
C SER A 573 1.09 -0.28 -21.29
N ARG A 574 0.21 -0.57 -22.28
CA ARG A 574 0.10 -1.88 -22.96
C ARG A 574 -0.15 -3.03 -21.98
N SER A 575 -0.79 -2.72 -20.85
CA SER A 575 -1.15 -3.66 -19.80
C SER A 575 -2.26 -4.61 -20.26
N LYS A 576 -2.19 -5.88 -19.86
CA LYS A 576 -3.12 -6.96 -20.25
C LYS A 576 -3.24 -7.12 -21.78
N ALA A 577 -2.16 -6.88 -22.52
CA ALA A 577 -2.09 -7.08 -23.96
C ALA A 577 -0.81 -7.81 -24.36
N ALA A 578 -0.92 -8.77 -25.28
CA ALA A 578 0.21 -9.44 -25.91
C ALA A 578 0.65 -8.65 -27.15
N TYR A 579 1.95 -8.52 -27.37
CA TYR A 579 2.50 -7.75 -28.49
C TYR A 579 2.12 -8.36 -29.84
N GLU A 580 2.05 -9.69 -29.89
CA GLU A 580 1.71 -10.52 -31.05
C GLU A 580 0.30 -10.25 -31.58
N GLN A 581 -0.57 -9.68 -30.76
CA GLN A 581 -1.94 -9.29 -31.14
C GLN A 581 -2.01 -7.85 -31.69
N SER A 582 -0.91 -7.10 -31.65
CA SER A 582 -0.89 -5.69 -32.06
C SER A 582 -0.97 -5.50 -33.58
N ASP A 583 -1.41 -4.32 -34.01
CA ASP A 583 -1.33 -3.90 -35.41
C ASP A 583 0.15 -3.81 -35.86
N GLU A 584 1.03 -3.30 -34.98
CA GLU A 584 2.48 -3.21 -35.24
C GLU A 584 3.12 -4.56 -35.57
N TYR A 585 2.81 -5.60 -34.79
CA TYR A 585 3.33 -6.95 -35.03
C TYR A 585 2.88 -7.48 -36.39
N ARG A 586 1.58 -7.37 -36.69
CA ARG A 586 1.00 -7.82 -37.97
C ARG A 586 1.58 -7.07 -39.16
N GLU A 587 1.79 -5.76 -39.02
CA GLU A 587 2.38 -4.93 -40.07
C GLU A 587 3.83 -5.32 -40.37
N ARG A 588 4.66 -5.58 -39.35
CA ARG A 588 6.06 -6.02 -39.54
C ARG A 588 6.14 -7.38 -40.22
N ILE A 589 5.32 -8.34 -39.78
CA ILE A 589 5.22 -9.65 -40.45
C ILE A 589 4.82 -9.49 -41.92
N ALA A 590 3.80 -8.68 -42.21
CA ALA A 590 3.34 -8.44 -43.57
C ALA A 590 4.41 -7.80 -44.48
N LYS A 591 5.35 -7.03 -43.91
CA LYS A 591 6.49 -6.45 -44.62
C LYS A 591 7.69 -7.40 -44.75
N GLY A 592 7.63 -8.59 -44.17
CA GLY A 592 8.79 -9.50 -44.08
C GLY A 592 9.89 -9.03 -43.13
N GLU A 593 9.57 -8.08 -42.23
CA GLU A 593 10.49 -7.58 -41.21
C GLU A 593 10.44 -8.47 -39.95
N SER A 594 11.53 -8.50 -39.18
CA SER A 594 11.49 -9.12 -37.86
C SER A 594 10.49 -8.37 -36.96
N PRO A 595 9.47 -9.04 -36.41
CA PRO A 595 8.53 -8.39 -35.50
C PRO A 595 9.19 -8.01 -34.17
N TYR A 596 10.33 -8.62 -33.82
CA TYR A 596 11.06 -8.40 -32.58
C TYR A 596 12.36 -7.61 -32.78
N PRO A 597 12.79 -6.84 -31.75
CA PRO A 597 12.06 -6.53 -30.52
C PRO A 597 10.92 -5.52 -30.75
N ALA A 598 9.91 -5.54 -29.87
CA ALA A 598 8.92 -4.47 -29.77
C ALA A 598 9.61 -3.16 -29.33
N LYS A 599 9.02 -1.99 -29.66
CA LYS A 599 9.61 -0.68 -29.33
C LYS A 599 9.69 -0.38 -27.82
N ALA A 600 8.79 -0.97 -27.04
CA ALA A 600 8.81 -0.91 -25.58
C ALA A 600 8.20 -2.19 -25.00
N PRO A 601 8.38 -2.45 -23.69
CA PRO A 601 7.83 -3.64 -23.05
C PRO A 601 6.29 -3.71 -23.12
N TRP A 602 5.78 -4.92 -23.32
CA TRP A 602 4.37 -5.28 -23.25
C TRP A 602 4.12 -6.14 -22.01
N TYR A 603 2.97 -5.96 -21.37
CA TYR A 603 2.69 -6.57 -20.05
C TYR A 603 1.41 -7.41 -20.11
N PRO A 604 1.46 -8.64 -20.64
CA PRO A 604 0.26 -9.47 -20.84
C PRO A 604 -0.44 -9.85 -19.54
N PHE A 605 0.29 -9.93 -18.43
CA PHE A 605 -0.26 -10.38 -17.14
C PHE A 605 -0.61 -9.23 -16.19
N ALA A 606 0.16 -8.15 -16.21
CA ALA A 606 0.04 -7.06 -15.25
C ALA A 606 -0.98 -6.01 -15.70
N ALA A 607 -1.92 -5.66 -14.81
CA ALA A 607 -2.86 -4.56 -14.99
C ALA A 607 -2.36 -3.28 -14.30
N GLY A 608 -2.91 -2.11 -14.68
CA GLY A 608 -2.81 -0.87 -13.92
C GLY A 608 -1.39 -0.40 -13.60
N GLN A 609 -0.59 -0.08 -14.61
CA GLN A 609 0.80 0.38 -14.48
C GLN A 609 0.92 1.89 -14.76
N LEU A 610 0.62 2.75 -13.78
CA LEU A 610 0.69 4.21 -13.99
C LEU A 610 2.10 4.68 -14.34
N THR A 611 3.15 4.11 -13.71
CA THR A 611 4.54 4.46 -14.03
C THR A 611 4.87 4.24 -15.51
N GLU A 612 4.31 3.19 -16.09
CA GLU A 612 4.45 2.89 -17.53
C GLU A 612 3.56 3.80 -18.39
N GLN A 613 2.36 4.19 -17.92
CA GLN A 613 1.55 5.17 -18.65
C GLN A 613 2.27 6.51 -18.76
N LEU A 614 2.96 6.99 -17.73
CA LEU A 614 3.69 8.26 -17.84
C LEU A 614 4.90 8.16 -18.76
N GLY A 615 5.67 7.08 -18.64
CA GLY A 615 6.82 6.81 -19.54
C GLY A 615 6.38 6.70 -21.00
N SER A 616 5.34 5.92 -21.28
CA SER A 616 4.75 5.78 -22.62
C SER A 616 4.23 7.10 -23.18
N ALA A 617 3.63 7.95 -22.35
CA ALA A 617 3.12 9.26 -22.78
C ALA A 617 4.23 10.18 -23.25
N LEU A 618 5.33 10.22 -22.50
CA LEU A 618 6.51 11.03 -22.82
C LEU A 618 7.25 10.49 -24.04
N ALA A 619 7.33 9.17 -24.17
CA ALA A 619 7.94 8.51 -25.33
C ALA A 619 7.08 8.57 -26.60
N GLY A 620 5.78 8.88 -26.47
CA GLY A 620 4.82 8.87 -27.58
C GLY A 620 4.51 7.46 -28.12
N TYR A 621 4.78 6.40 -27.34
CA TYR A 621 4.53 5.02 -27.74
C TYR A 621 3.65 4.29 -26.70
N PRO A 622 2.52 3.69 -27.10
CA PRO A 622 2.06 3.52 -28.48
C PRO A 622 1.46 4.79 -29.12
N TYR A 623 1.18 5.82 -28.32
CA TYR A 623 0.73 7.14 -28.78
C TYR A 623 0.99 8.22 -27.72
N SER A 624 0.96 9.50 -28.11
CA SER A 624 1.14 10.65 -27.22
C SER A 624 -0.17 11.10 -26.57
N LEU A 625 -0.08 11.60 -25.33
CA LEU A 625 -1.19 12.27 -24.64
C LEU A 625 -1.35 13.72 -25.13
N LYS A 626 -2.58 14.22 -25.05
CA LYS A 626 -2.95 15.62 -25.27
C LYS A 626 -3.26 16.35 -23.96
N SER A 627 -3.83 15.64 -22.99
CA SER A 627 -4.09 16.16 -21.65
C SER A 627 -3.84 15.11 -20.57
N MET A 628 -3.49 15.59 -19.38
CA MET A 628 -3.40 14.80 -18.16
C MET A 628 -4.11 15.54 -17.03
N ASP A 629 -5.13 14.90 -16.47
CA ASP A 629 -5.80 15.36 -15.26
C ASP A 629 -5.30 14.56 -14.07
N ASN A 630 -4.94 15.26 -13.00
CA ASN A 630 -4.30 14.65 -11.86
C ASN A 630 -5.03 14.98 -10.56
N GLN A 631 -5.46 13.94 -9.86
CA GLN A 631 -6.06 14.03 -8.54
C GLN A 631 -5.16 13.36 -7.50
N TYR A 632 -4.54 14.19 -6.65
CA TYR A 632 -3.70 13.79 -5.51
C TYR A 632 -2.49 12.92 -5.84
N ASP A 633 -2.20 12.65 -7.11
CA ASP A 633 -1.03 11.87 -7.50
C ASP A 633 0.17 12.84 -7.57
N GLU A 634 1.30 12.49 -6.96
CA GLU A 634 2.58 13.14 -7.27
C GLU A 634 3.38 12.19 -8.16
N PRO A 635 3.14 12.19 -9.48
CA PRO A 635 3.79 11.27 -10.42
C PRO A 635 5.32 11.46 -10.51
N ALA A 636 5.88 12.53 -9.91
CA ALA A 636 7.22 13.02 -10.17
C ALA A 636 8.32 12.49 -9.21
N ILE A 637 8.02 11.64 -8.23
CA ILE A 637 9.03 11.22 -7.23
C ILE A 637 10.14 10.33 -7.84
N ARG A 638 9.97 9.77 -9.06
CA ARG A 638 11.00 8.91 -9.69
C ARG A 638 11.70 9.45 -10.94
N TYR A 639 11.14 10.46 -11.62
CA TYR A 639 11.70 10.98 -12.87
C TYR A 639 12.43 12.32 -12.73
N CYS A 640 12.23 13.05 -11.63
CA CYS A 640 13.02 14.25 -11.31
C CYS A 640 14.11 13.88 -10.30
N ARG A 641 15.27 13.39 -10.80
CA ARG A 641 16.49 13.32 -9.97
C ARG A 641 16.87 14.72 -9.49
N TYR A 642 17.10 14.83 -8.19
CA TYR A 642 18.17 15.60 -7.56
C TYR A 642 18.56 16.93 -8.22
N SER A 643 17.99 18.02 -7.71
CA SER A 643 18.77 19.25 -7.48
C SER A 643 18.51 19.67 -6.04
N PRO A 644 19.47 19.53 -5.11
CA PRO A 644 19.30 19.97 -3.74
C PRO A 644 19.51 21.49 -3.70
N SER A 645 18.45 22.26 -3.89
CA SER A 645 18.44 23.65 -3.46
C SER A 645 17.51 23.78 -2.25
N TYR A 646 18.00 23.35 -1.08
CA TYR A 646 17.50 23.88 0.18
C TYR A 646 17.95 25.33 0.26
N GLY A 647 17.12 26.23 -0.26
CA GLY A 647 17.20 27.65 0.08
C GLY A 647 16.67 27.82 1.48
N SER A 648 17.57 27.93 2.46
CA SER A 648 17.26 28.50 3.76
C SER A 648 16.77 29.94 3.56
N ALA A 649 15.49 30.20 3.83
CA ALA A 649 15.01 31.54 4.11
C ALA A 649 14.95 31.69 5.63
N SER A 650 15.94 32.41 6.16
CA SER A 650 15.92 33.07 7.46
C SER A 650 14.83 34.14 7.54
#